data_AF-A0A3L7NM27-F1
#
_entry.id   AF-A0A3L7NM27-F1
#
_cell.length_a   1.000
_cell.length_b   1.000
_cell.length_c   1.000
_cell.angle_alpha   90.00
_cell.angle_beta   90.00
_cell.angle_gamma   90.00
#
_symmetry.space_group_name_H-M   'P 1'
#
loop_
_entity.id
_entity.type
_entity.pdbx_description
1 polymer ?
#
loop_
_entity_poly.entity_id
_entity_poly.type
_entity_poly.pdbx_seq_one_letter_code
_entity_poly.pdbx_strand_id
1 'polypeptide(L)'
;MKTHIFRMIAMATMLLIRTGSANVCQADDVLSKPAVESSPAPQQVETERQYRGGSIIIRWSDTKDELSGFSNKTGRWQKLKIQPMEKIEPNAVEFVGAVRIKEGIAAYSGETGTWDVVHLPETSTAKPAVSPDVVQFKEGNHFYAFAAATGRWTSPTDPALKPITGAYQSPKQISQAELYSKLLDWLQTVPASEFQGTVQYLDGVVMLLPKTKEWQTKATAVVVGLDSSPRFFREAGEPVDDFESRQPLFENESDTIKIERSETRNEFYGFSKPLKKGEALPTGSWQTVSMPIVGTKVAMISFMDPGKHQWLAGFSSETGTWDVVDLGDWADNSPVDVPTLKGLKLNDPQTSFKIDGHKYSFSAGTGRWSSPTDPELQEQNRTLEVRYKRTSAPTVFVDVNNRMKKFEKWRDSLPAYKRRGILLSVTSGGGTGTATLSTARLSWMTELEAKVRELFDVIDPGEENGESSDVTPDAGGIQAIEQRIKGLRTELSTLEQSVRSASQSPSEFKSETDQRHELRKNVEQSFDLRQQLQELEAQRLRLKLQQVENNLGVRAKSRDEIVDRRLRELFNTTPLPEPRDELAGFDGIQLLAFHASWHQAADMKTIWDNLLRDGYPVAAVNINEERPLGKQYKISRLPTSVLVVNGKEVKRFAGPASELELKRCLNEQRDARRQTSPTPEVTSAPQPKLGSDPRIQWPQPTEIAKELRNMQGSTTRYIRQSERPKKDVVTWSQPLEKLISEGDLEPGSTEEKRQTKLNAAQDALSQINSLISEKKRDWDYGWSAYQTQLQLLRLDVAERSNEKSLADLELKLRTEANVTVPGAFTPSEIRNAEAMQEKSRIELQRAEQVLKLYADIEAKEPELNPIFVSLDKKPAVNTTTDSAVPTTESTSGETPEK
;
A
#
# COMPACT_ATOMS: atom_id res chain seq x y z
N MET A 1 38.75 27.50 -56.35
CA MET A 1 37.53 28.26 -55.97
C MET A 1 37.12 28.08 -54.50
N LYS A 2 37.13 26.88 -53.90
CA LYS A 2 36.76 26.70 -52.47
C LYS A 2 37.72 27.34 -51.45
N THR A 3 38.99 27.55 -51.81
CA THR A 3 40.00 28.16 -50.93
C THR A 3 39.93 29.70 -50.88
N HIS A 4 39.26 30.35 -51.83
CA HIS A 4 39.09 31.80 -51.83
C HIS A 4 37.89 32.28 -51.01
N ILE A 5 36.87 31.44 -50.84
CA ILE A 5 35.68 31.77 -50.06
C ILE A 5 36.00 31.81 -48.56
N PHE A 6 36.89 30.93 -48.07
CA PHE A 6 37.32 30.95 -46.66
C PHE A 6 38.18 32.17 -46.29
N ARG A 7 38.95 32.73 -47.24
CA ARG A 7 39.73 33.95 -46.99
C ARG A 7 38.86 35.23 -46.98
N MET A 8 37.77 35.26 -47.74
CA MET A 8 36.84 36.41 -47.70
C MET A 8 36.00 36.43 -46.42
N ILE A 9 35.58 35.28 -45.89
CA ILE A 9 34.82 35.22 -44.64
C ILE A 9 35.70 35.62 -43.45
N ALA A 10 36.98 35.25 -43.43
CA ALA A 10 37.90 35.66 -42.37
C ALA A 10 38.25 37.17 -42.39
N MET A 11 38.25 37.81 -43.57
CA MET A 11 38.46 39.27 -43.67
C MET A 11 37.21 40.09 -43.31
N ALA A 12 36.00 39.56 -43.57
CA ALA A 12 34.75 40.23 -43.21
C ALA A 12 34.54 40.30 -41.68
N THR A 13 34.98 39.28 -40.94
CA THR A 13 34.85 39.26 -39.47
C THR A 13 35.85 40.18 -38.77
N MET A 14 37.00 40.50 -39.41
CA MET A 14 37.95 41.47 -38.86
C MET A 14 37.61 42.94 -39.15
N LEU A 15 36.67 43.22 -40.05
CA LEU A 15 36.29 44.60 -40.40
C LEU A 15 35.11 45.17 -39.57
N LEU A 16 34.49 44.37 -38.70
CA LEU A 16 33.35 44.78 -37.85
C LEU A 16 33.73 45.23 -36.44
N ILE A 17 35.03 45.32 -36.12
CA ILE A 17 35.54 45.87 -34.85
C ILE A 17 36.42 47.10 -35.15
N ARG A 18 35.87 48.14 -35.79
CA ARG A 18 36.45 49.51 -35.75
C ARG A 18 35.52 50.55 -36.39
N THR A 19 34.93 51.41 -35.57
CA THR A 19 34.47 52.81 -35.77
C THR A 19 33.53 53.13 -34.59
N GLY A 20 33.94 53.87 -33.55
CA GLY A 20 33.98 55.35 -33.46
C GLY A 20 32.56 55.90 -33.18
N SER A 21 32.21 56.76 -32.23
CA SER A 21 32.86 57.86 -31.49
C SER A 21 31.87 58.32 -30.38
N ALA A 22 32.26 58.61 -29.14
CA ALA A 22 32.75 59.89 -28.56
C ALA A 22 31.68 60.79 -27.89
N ASN A 23 31.88 61.07 -26.59
CA ASN A 23 31.70 62.35 -25.86
C ASN A 23 32.13 62.12 -24.39
N VAL A 24 33.36 62.46 -23.99
CA VAL A 24 33.82 63.71 -23.36
C VAL A 24 33.16 64.00 -22.01
N CYS A 25 33.91 63.79 -20.91
CA CYS A 25 34.21 64.77 -19.87
C CYS A 25 35.42 64.31 -19.03
N GLN A 26 36.35 65.24 -18.80
CA GLN A 26 37.60 65.12 -18.05
C GLN A 26 37.37 65.11 -16.53
N ALA A 27 38.22 64.39 -15.78
CA ALA A 27 38.94 64.92 -14.61
C ALA A 27 39.95 63.89 -14.06
N ASP A 28 41.22 64.27 -14.10
CA ASP A 28 42.33 64.11 -13.15
C ASP A 28 42.89 62.74 -12.70
N ASP A 29 44.13 62.52 -13.16
CA ASP A 29 45.32 61.95 -12.52
C ASP A 29 45.24 61.46 -11.06
N VAL A 30 45.57 60.18 -10.82
CA VAL A 30 46.69 59.73 -9.94
C VAL A 30 47.17 58.35 -10.40
N LEU A 31 48.47 58.26 -10.70
CA LEU A 31 49.24 57.04 -10.99
C LEU A 31 49.33 56.08 -9.79
N SER A 32 48.89 54.82 -9.97
CA SER A 32 49.48 53.67 -9.26
C SER A 32 49.31 52.36 -10.04
N LYS A 33 50.44 51.65 -10.18
CA LYS A 33 50.70 50.38 -10.89
C LYS A 33 49.60 49.31 -10.73
N PRO A 34 49.25 48.53 -11.77
CA PRO A 34 48.46 47.32 -11.59
C PRO A 34 49.34 46.20 -11.04
N ALA A 35 48.93 45.67 -9.88
CA ALA A 35 49.41 44.39 -9.39
C ALA A 35 48.85 43.27 -10.28
N VAL A 36 49.70 42.28 -10.55
CA VAL A 36 49.37 41.04 -11.25
C VAL A 36 48.34 40.28 -10.42
N GLU A 37 47.10 40.26 -10.88
CA GLU A 37 46.02 39.49 -10.27
C GLU A 37 46.12 38.04 -10.74
N SER A 38 46.47 37.18 -9.80
CA SER A 38 46.61 35.73 -9.97
C SER A 38 45.27 35.09 -10.34
N SER A 39 45.32 34.27 -11.40
CA SER A 39 44.29 33.31 -11.82
C SER A 39 43.57 32.64 -10.64
N PRO A 40 42.23 32.64 -10.57
CA PRO A 40 41.51 31.99 -9.47
C PRO A 40 41.78 30.48 -9.50
N ALA A 41 42.23 29.97 -8.35
CA ALA A 41 42.44 28.55 -8.13
C ALA A 41 41.16 27.75 -8.45
N PRO A 42 41.28 26.53 -9.00
CA PRO A 42 40.13 25.69 -9.29
C PRO A 42 39.29 25.51 -8.03
N GLN A 43 38.03 25.92 -8.09
CA GLN A 43 37.04 25.70 -7.04
C GLN A 43 37.03 24.21 -6.71
N GLN A 44 37.44 23.88 -5.49
CA GLN A 44 37.37 22.52 -4.99
C GLN A 44 35.91 22.07 -5.06
N VAL A 45 35.67 20.92 -5.70
CA VAL A 45 34.36 20.29 -5.76
C VAL A 45 33.92 20.01 -4.33
N GLU A 46 32.96 20.80 -3.83
CA GLU A 46 32.36 20.61 -2.51
C GLU A 46 31.82 19.18 -2.42
N THR A 47 32.38 18.38 -1.52
CA THR A 47 31.86 17.05 -1.21
C THR A 47 30.44 17.21 -0.66
N GLU A 48 29.48 16.70 -1.40
CA GLU A 48 28.06 16.92 -1.19
C GLU A 48 27.62 16.41 0.19
N ARG A 49 27.31 17.32 1.11
CA ARG A 49 26.87 17.04 2.49
C ARG A 49 25.39 16.65 2.53
N GLN A 50 25.07 15.51 1.95
CA GLN A 50 23.69 15.00 1.90
C GLN A 50 23.59 13.53 2.33
N TYR A 51 22.43 13.18 2.85
CA TYR A 51 22.04 11.83 3.20
C TYR A 51 20.72 11.51 2.51
N ARG A 52 20.64 10.40 1.78
CA ARG A 52 19.45 9.98 1.05
C ARG A 52 18.85 8.74 1.70
N GLY A 53 17.57 8.82 2.08
CA GLY A 53 16.79 7.71 2.62
C GLY A 53 15.52 7.54 1.82
N GLY A 54 15.45 6.51 0.97
CA GLY A 54 14.28 6.20 0.14
C GLY A 54 13.72 7.41 -0.64
N SER A 55 12.59 7.95 -0.18
CA SER A 55 11.86 9.04 -0.83
C SER A 55 12.28 10.45 -0.37
N ILE A 56 13.24 10.56 0.56
CA ILE A 56 13.72 11.84 1.08
C ILE A 56 15.22 12.03 0.96
N ILE A 57 15.63 13.31 0.92
CA ILE A 57 17.03 13.72 0.99
C ILE A 57 17.17 14.74 2.12
N ILE A 58 18.12 14.54 3.01
CA ILE A 58 18.49 15.51 4.05
C ILE A 58 19.86 16.06 3.72
N ARG A 59 19.96 17.38 3.57
CA ARG A 59 21.20 18.14 3.37
C ARG A 59 21.39 19.09 4.53
N TRP A 60 22.63 19.50 4.80
CA TRP A 60 22.93 20.56 5.76
C TRP A 60 23.91 21.59 5.21
N SER A 61 23.88 22.80 5.77
CA SER A 61 24.76 23.91 5.39
C SER A 61 26.22 23.65 5.78
N ASP A 62 27.15 24.40 5.18
CA ASP A 62 28.57 24.29 5.51
C ASP A 62 28.88 24.70 6.95
N THR A 63 28.17 25.71 7.42
CA THR A 63 28.14 26.23 8.80
C THR A 63 27.38 25.34 9.77
N LYS A 64 26.70 24.29 9.29
CA LYS A 64 25.95 23.31 10.10
C LYS A 64 24.87 23.96 10.97
N ASP A 65 24.31 25.07 10.49
CA ASP A 65 23.27 25.91 11.11
C ASP A 65 21.94 25.87 10.34
N GLU A 66 21.86 25.11 9.26
CA GLU A 66 20.64 24.90 8.48
C GLU A 66 20.57 23.43 8.03
N LEU A 67 19.41 22.80 8.26
CA LEU A 67 19.02 21.53 7.67
C LEU A 67 18.07 21.80 6.50
N SER A 68 18.15 21.00 5.45
CA SER A 68 17.28 21.06 4.28
C SER A 68 16.76 19.65 3.98
N GLY A 69 15.45 19.47 4.02
CA GLY A 69 14.78 18.20 3.69
C GLY A 69 14.11 18.30 2.33
N PHE A 70 14.34 17.34 1.44
CA PHE A 70 13.62 17.19 0.17
C PHE A 70 12.65 16.03 0.27
N SER A 71 11.43 16.21 -0.23
CA SER A 71 10.42 15.16 -0.34
C SER A 71 10.17 14.85 -1.81
N ASN A 72 10.30 13.59 -2.21
CA ASN A 72 9.95 13.16 -3.57
C ASN A 72 8.43 13.25 -3.84
N LYS A 73 7.60 13.08 -2.80
CA LYS A 73 6.13 13.16 -2.91
C LYS A 73 5.66 14.59 -3.19
N THR A 74 6.23 15.57 -2.49
CA THR A 74 5.85 16.99 -2.65
C THR A 74 6.70 17.71 -3.70
N GLY A 75 7.86 17.18 -4.05
CA GLY A 75 8.83 17.79 -4.96
C GLY A 75 9.48 19.07 -4.42
N ARG A 76 9.44 19.30 -3.10
CA ARG A 76 9.87 20.55 -2.46
C ARG A 76 11.02 20.32 -1.49
N TRP A 77 11.89 21.32 -1.39
CA TRP A 77 12.86 21.46 -0.31
C TRP A 77 12.27 22.31 0.80
N GLN A 78 12.45 21.89 2.05
CA GLN A 78 12.13 22.69 3.22
C GLN A 78 13.35 22.86 4.11
N LYS A 79 13.62 24.10 4.50
CA LYS A 79 14.74 24.48 5.34
C LYS A 79 14.32 24.59 6.80
N LEU A 80 15.20 24.18 7.70
CA LEU A 80 15.08 24.33 9.14
C LEU A 80 16.38 24.93 9.68
N LYS A 81 16.31 26.13 10.25
CA LYS A 81 17.46 26.74 10.95
C LYS A 81 17.70 26.01 12.26
N ILE A 82 18.95 25.68 12.54
CA ILE A 82 19.40 25.02 13.76
C ILE A 82 20.59 25.77 14.35
N GLN A 83 20.90 25.56 15.61
CA GLN A 83 22.16 26.07 16.16
C GLN A 83 23.35 25.35 15.49
N PRO A 84 24.44 26.06 15.17
CA PRO A 84 25.64 25.44 14.61
C PRO A 84 26.13 24.28 15.46
N MET A 85 26.43 23.13 14.83
CA MET A 85 26.93 21.94 15.52
C MET A 85 28.26 21.46 14.94
N GLU A 86 29.08 20.82 15.77
CA GLU A 86 30.33 20.22 15.30
C GLU A 86 30.09 19.03 14.37
N LYS A 87 29.05 18.22 14.61
CA LYS A 87 28.73 17.02 13.84
C LYS A 87 27.22 16.89 13.65
N ILE A 88 26.80 16.55 12.43
CA ILE A 88 25.41 16.26 12.07
C ILE A 88 25.36 14.80 11.61
N GLU A 89 24.53 13.99 12.28
CA GLU A 89 24.32 12.58 11.97
C GLU A 89 22.85 12.36 11.58
N PRO A 90 22.50 12.51 10.28
CA PRO A 90 21.14 12.22 9.82
C PRO A 90 20.88 10.72 9.74
N ASN A 91 19.65 10.32 10.06
CA ASN A 91 19.13 8.98 9.83
C ASN A 91 17.81 9.09 9.05
N ALA A 92 17.70 8.48 7.88
CA ALA A 92 16.50 8.57 7.04
C ALA A 92 16.13 7.21 6.43
N VAL A 93 14.85 6.86 6.52
CA VAL A 93 14.26 5.63 5.97
C VAL A 93 12.95 5.99 5.29
N GLU A 94 12.81 5.59 4.03
CA GLU A 94 11.62 5.84 3.18
C GLU A 94 11.01 7.24 3.25
N PHE A 95 10.00 7.44 4.11
CA PHE A 95 9.19 8.65 4.19
C PHE A 95 9.52 9.52 5.41
N VAL A 96 10.50 9.14 6.24
CA VAL A 96 10.90 9.95 7.38
C VAL A 96 12.41 10.01 7.54
N GLY A 97 12.88 11.11 8.10
CA GLY A 97 14.26 11.21 8.55
C GLY A 97 14.38 12.07 9.79
N ALA A 98 15.37 11.79 10.60
CA ALA A 98 15.63 12.45 11.86
C ALA A 98 17.08 12.86 11.97
N VAL A 99 17.31 13.99 12.63
CA VAL A 99 18.63 14.55 12.90
C VAL A 99 18.65 14.98 14.36
N ARG A 100 19.60 14.45 15.14
CA ARG A 100 19.85 14.95 16.51
C ARG A 100 20.44 16.36 16.39
N ILE A 101 19.82 17.33 17.05
CA ILE A 101 20.30 18.71 17.17
C ILE A 101 20.68 19.01 18.63
N LYS A 102 21.37 20.14 18.88
CA LYS A 102 21.87 20.48 20.22
C LYS A 102 20.74 20.53 21.26
N GLU A 103 19.61 21.13 20.90
CA GLU A 103 18.46 21.34 21.80
C GLU A 103 17.34 20.31 21.60
N GLY A 104 17.56 19.19 20.89
CA GLY A 104 16.46 18.27 20.60
C GLY A 104 16.69 17.28 19.45
N ILE A 105 15.59 16.79 18.90
CA ILE A 105 15.59 15.96 17.68
C ILE A 105 14.66 16.62 16.65
N ALA A 106 15.20 16.92 15.47
CA ALA A 106 14.43 17.38 14.33
C ALA A 106 14.06 16.16 13.46
N ALA A 107 12.79 16.03 13.09
CA ALA A 107 12.32 15.03 12.14
C ALA A 107 11.67 15.69 10.93
N TYR A 108 11.85 15.09 9.76
CA TYR A 108 11.32 15.53 8.47
C TYR A 108 10.39 14.45 7.92
N SER A 109 9.22 14.87 7.46
CA SER A 109 8.27 14.00 6.77
C SER A 109 8.40 14.16 5.26
N GLY A 110 8.70 13.05 4.60
CA GLY A 110 8.64 12.88 3.15
C GLY A 110 7.22 12.93 2.60
N GLU A 111 6.19 12.67 3.41
CA GLU A 111 4.80 12.72 2.95
C GLU A 111 4.25 14.14 2.89
N THR A 112 4.48 14.91 3.96
CA THR A 112 3.96 16.27 4.11
C THR A 112 4.95 17.34 3.65
N GLY A 113 6.23 16.99 3.55
CA GLY A 113 7.31 17.93 3.26
C GLY A 113 7.60 18.89 4.40
N THR A 114 7.27 18.52 5.65
CA THR A 114 7.43 19.37 6.84
C THR A 114 8.46 18.84 7.84
N TRP A 115 9.22 19.75 8.45
CA TRP A 115 10.03 19.54 9.65
C TRP A 115 9.19 19.75 10.91
N ASP A 116 9.47 18.95 11.94
CA ASP A 116 9.04 19.22 13.31
C ASP A 116 10.17 18.90 14.31
N VAL A 117 10.22 19.64 15.41
CA VAL A 117 11.33 19.60 16.37
C VAL A 117 10.80 19.36 17.77
N VAL A 118 11.25 18.28 18.39
CA VAL A 118 11.03 18.04 19.82
C VAL A 118 12.26 18.50 20.60
N HIS A 119 12.04 19.41 21.54
CA HIS A 119 13.10 19.95 22.38
C HIS A 119 13.40 18.98 23.52
N LEU A 120 14.69 18.73 23.76
CA LEU A 120 15.18 17.84 24.82
C LEU A 120 16.20 18.59 25.67
N PRO A 121 16.38 18.22 26.96
CA PRO A 121 17.45 18.75 27.78
C PRO A 121 18.81 18.52 27.09
N GLU A 122 19.75 19.46 27.19
CA GLU A 122 21.10 19.31 26.59
C GLU A 122 21.85 18.06 27.09
N THR A 123 21.48 17.55 28.27
CA THR A 123 22.02 16.32 28.87
C THR A 123 21.41 15.03 28.31
N SER A 124 20.39 15.12 27.46
CA SER A 124 19.70 13.94 26.89
C SER A 124 20.62 13.18 25.94
N THR A 125 20.75 11.87 26.16
CA THR A 125 21.48 10.96 25.27
C THR A 125 20.56 10.18 24.32
N ALA A 126 19.28 10.55 24.21
CA ALA A 126 18.32 9.85 23.37
C ALA A 126 18.71 9.86 21.89
N LYS A 127 18.64 8.68 21.26
CA LYS A 127 18.87 8.48 19.83
C LYS A 127 17.55 8.12 19.13
N PRO A 128 17.21 8.75 17.99
CA PRO A 128 16.02 8.40 17.23
C PRO A 128 16.18 7.04 16.55
N ALA A 129 15.21 6.15 16.75
CA ALA A 129 15.00 4.97 15.93
C ALA A 129 14.06 5.34 14.77
N VAL A 130 14.53 5.15 13.54
CA VAL A 130 13.81 5.54 12.32
C VAL A 130 13.32 4.28 11.61
N SER A 131 12.01 4.19 11.41
CA SER A 131 11.30 3.19 10.60
C SER A 131 10.70 3.87 9.36
N PRO A 132 10.19 3.15 8.34
CA PRO A 132 9.71 3.75 7.08
C PRO A 132 8.73 4.93 7.23
N ASP A 133 7.82 4.84 8.21
CA ASP A 133 6.76 5.83 8.42
C ASP A 133 6.82 6.56 9.78
N VAL A 134 7.73 6.15 10.67
CA VAL A 134 7.74 6.63 12.06
C VAL A 134 9.17 6.82 12.57
N VAL A 135 9.41 7.94 13.24
CA VAL A 135 10.60 8.13 14.09
C VAL A 135 10.17 8.03 15.54
N GLN A 136 10.87 7.25 16.35
CA GLN A 136 10.57 7.12 17.77
C GLN A 136 11.83 7.18 18.64
N PHE A 137 11.69 7.73 19.85
CA PHE A 137 12.72 7.62 20.88
C PHE A 137 12.11 7.72 22.27
N LYS A 138 12.90 7.34 23.27
CA LYS A 138 12.53 7.42 24.69
C LYS A 138 13.51 8.33 25.42
N GLU A 139 12.99 9.25 26.22
CA GLU A 139 13.75 10.11 27.13
C GLU A 139 13.11 10.04 28.52
N GLY A 140 13.82 9.49 29.50
CA GLY A 140 13.26 9.17 30.81
C GLY A 140 12.05 8.24 30.72
N ASN A 141 10.91 8.65 31.30
CA ASN A 141 9.63 7.92 31.25
C ASN A 141 8.73 8.35 30.08
N HIS A 142 9.22 9.20 29.18
CA HIS A 142 8.44 9.72 28.06
C HIS A 142 8.83 9.04 26.76
N PHE A 143 7.82 8.69 25.98
CA PHE A 143 7.94 8.15 24.63
C PHE A 143 7.46 9.20 23.63
N TYR A 144 8.26 9.42 22.60
CA TYR A 144 7.97 10.39 21.55
C TYR A 144 7.93 9.66 20.21
N ALA A 145 6.91 9.94 19.40
CA ALA A 145 6.79 9.39 18.05
C ALA A 145 6.44 10.49 17.05
N PHE A 146 7.19 10.58 15.96
CA PHE A 146 6.90 11.40 14.80
C PHE A 146 6.36 10.53 13.68
N ALA A 147 5.21 10.87 13.11
CA ALA A 147 4.61 10.11 12.02
C ALA A 147 4.79 10.83 10.68
N ALA A 148 5.16 10.09 9.63
CA ALA A 148 5.28 10.60 8.27
C ALA A 148 3.98 11.27 7.82
N ALA A 149 2.84 10.60 8.02
CA ALA A 149 1.53 11.05 7.58
C ALA A 149 1.11 12.42 8.15
N THR A 150 1.49 12.72 9.39
CA THR A 150 1.12 13.98 10.05
C THR A 150 2.22 15.03 9.97
N GLY A 151 3.47 14.61 9.80
CA GLY A 151 4.64 15.49 9.84
C GLY A 151 4.84 16.16 11.20
N ARG A 152 4.40 15.52 12.30
CA ARG A 152 4.44 16.07 13.65
C ARG A 152 4.88 15.05 14.70
N TRP A 153 5.59 15.53 15.73
CA TRP A 153 5.87 14.79 16.95
C TRP A 153 4.63 14.69 17.83
N THR A 154 4.40 13.51 18.36
CA THR A 154 3.50 13.28 19.48
C THR A 154 4.28 13.48 20.77
N SER A 155 3.80 14.42 21.60
CA SER A 155 4.36 14.69 22.93
C SER A 155 3.44 14.08 24.00
N PRO A 156 3.97 13.64 25.15
CA PRO A 156 3.15 13.32 26.33
C PRO A 156 2.24 14.48 26.78
N THR A 157 2.59 15.71 26.42
CA THR A 157 1.78 16.91 26.70
C THR A 157 0.84 17.29 25.56
N ASP A 158 0.83 16.54 24.46
CA ASP A 158 0.00 16.82 23.29
C ASP A 158 -1.49 16.73 23.70
N PRO A 159 -2.28 17.81 23.56
CA PRO A 159 -3.70 17.77 23.85
C PRO A 159 -4.47 16.74 23.01
N ALA A 160 -3.98 16.35 21.83
CA ALA A 160 -4.57 15.28 21.04
C ALA A 160 -4.38 13.89 21.66
N LEU A 161 -3.37 13.74 22.54
CA LEU A 161 -3.10 12.54 23.33
C LEU A 161 -3.59 12.65 24.77
N LYS A 162 -4.15 13.79 25.19
CA LYS A 162 -4.87 13.84 26.47
C LYS A 162 -5.99 12.82 26.38
N PRO A 163 -6.06 11.84 27.30
CA PRO A 163 -7.18 10.91 27.33
C PRO A 163 -8.45 11.75 27.37
N ILE A 164 -9.38 11.46 26.45
CA ILE A 164 -10.75 11.98 26.47
C ILE A 164 -11.30 11.60 27.84
N THR A 165 -11.20 12.53 28.78
CA THR A 165 -11.51 12.33 30.19
C THR A 165 -13.00 12.53 30.38
N GLY A 166 -13.78 11.69 29.72
CA GLY A 166 -15.02 11.18 30.27
C GLY A 166 -14.66 9.99 31.15
N ALA A 167 -14.40 10.25 32.44
CA ALA A 167 -14.35 9.27 33.52
C ALA A 167 -13.81 7.85 33.20
N TYR A 168 -12.60 7.73 32.66
CA TYR A 168 -11.82 6.52 32.90
C TYR A 168 -11.21 6.64 34.30
N GLN A 169 -11.84 5.99 35.28
CA GLN A 169 -11.13 5.64 36.51
C GLN A 169 -9.91 4.83 36.07
N SER A 170 -8.71 5.27 36.43
CA SER A 170 -7.51 4.43 36.38
C SER A 170 -7.89 3.06 36.96
N PRO A 171 -7.57 1.93 36.29
CA PRO A 171 -7.95 0.62 36.79
C PRO A 171 -7.50 0.56 38.25
N LYS A 172 -8.46 0.41 39.17
CA LYS A 172 -8.14 0.12 40.57
C LYS A 172 -7.09 -0.99 40.52
N GLN A 173 -5.95 -0.77 41.17
CA GLN A 173 -5.01 -1.85 41.43
C GLN A 173 -5.84 -2.97 42.09
N ILE A 174 -6.15 -4.00 41.31
CA ILE A 174 -6.77 -5.21 41.82
C ILE A 174 -5.73 -5.72 42.81
N SER A 175 -6.08 -5.69 44.09
CA SER A 175 -5.21 -6.24 45.11
C SER A 175 -4.94 -7.70 44.79
N GLN A 176 -3.78 -8.23 45.16
CA GLN A 176 -3.43 -9.62 44.89
C GLN A 176 -4.54 -10.57 45.38
N ALA A 177 -5.17 -10.25 46.53
CA ALA A 177 -6.33 -10.96 47.07
C ALA A 177 -7.57 -10.92 46.17
N GLU A 178 -7.84 -9.80 45.51
CA GLU A 178 -8.95 -9.66 44.56
C GLU A 178 -8.68 -10.38 43.23
N LEU A 179 -7.41 -10.46 42.80
CA LEU A 179 -7.00 -11.26 41.64
C LEU A 179 -7.11 -12.76 41.95
N TYR A 180 -6.70 -13.18 43.16
CA TYR A 180 -6.87 -14.54 43.67
C TYR A 180 -8.34 -14.95 43.76
N SER A 181 -9.21 -14.09 44.29
CA SER A 181 -10.66 -14.32 44.35
C SER A 181 -11.27 -14.52 42.98
N LYS A 182 -10.91 -13.69 41.99
CA LYS A 182 -11.44 -13.80 40.62
C LYS A 182 -10.95 -15.05 39.89
N LEU A 183 -9.71 -15.49 40.14
CA LEU A 183 -9.17 -16.73 39.58
C LEU A 183 -9.84 -17.96 40.19
N LEU A 184 -10.11 -17.95 41.50
CA LEU A 184 -10.84 -19.01 42.21
C LEU A 184 -12.31 -19.11 41.76
N ASP A 185 -13.00 -17.98 41.62
CA ASP A 185 -14.37 -17.93 41.09
C ASP A 185 -14.42 -18.48 39.66
N TRP A 186 -13.46 -18.09 38.81
CA TRP A 186 -13.38 -18.61 37.44
C TRP A 186 -13.14 -20.13 37.42
N LEU A 187 -12.21 -20.64 38.23
CA LEU A 187 -11.95 -22.08 38.33
C LEU A 187 -13.16 -22.88 38.82
N GLN A 188 -14.03 -22.27 39.63
CA GLN A 188 -15.28 -22.89 40.09
C GLN A 188 -16.39 -22.88 39.04
N THR A 189 -16.30 -22.01 38.02
CA THR A 189 -17.26 -21.97 36.90
C THR A 189 -16.96 -22.96 35.77
N VAL A 190 -15.78 -23.61 35.79
CA VAL A 190 -15.42 -24.63 34.79
C VAL A 190 -16.18 -25.94 35.08
N PRO A 191 -16.96 -26.49 34.14
CA PRO A 191 -17.72 -27.73 34.35
C PRO A 191 -16.80 -28.90 34.71
N ALA A 192 -17.16 -29.70 35.72
CA ALA A 192 -16.36 -30.85 36.16
C ALA A 192 -16.10 -31.90 35.05
N SER A 193 -16.89 -31.88 33.97
CA SER A 193 -16.69 -32.71 32.78
C SER A 193 -15.45 -32.32 31.96
N GLU A 194 -14.97 -31.09 32.09
CA GLU A 194 -13.82 -30.57 31.35
C GLU A 194 -12.51 -30.69 32.16
N PHE A 195 -12.57 -31.05 33.45
CA PHE A 195 -11.41 -31.13 34.33
C PHE A 195 -11.27 -32.51 35.03
N GLN A 196 -10.38 -33.38 34.53
CA GLN A 196 -10.15 -34.74 35.07
C GLN A 196 -8.99 -34.83 36.10
N GLY A 197 -8.84 -33.82 36.95
CA GLY A 197 -7.79 -33.76 37.98
C GLY A 197 -8.24 -33.14 39.31
N THR A 198 -7.44 -33.33 40.37
CA THR A 198 -7.57 -32.66 41.67
C THR A 198 -6.58 -31.52 41.79
N VAL A 199 -7.05 -30.35 42.21
CA VAL A 199 -6.21 -29.20 42.56
C VAL A 199 -5.74 -29.35 44.00
N GLN A 200 -4.44 -29.27 44.26
CA GLN A 200 -3.86 -29.23 45.61
C GLN A 200 -3.02 -27.96 45.79
N TYR A 201 -2.96 -27.46 47.02
CA TYR A 201 -2.16 -26.29 47.38
C TYR A 201 -1.13 -26.69 48.43
N LEU A 202 0.15 -26.44 48.15
CA LEU A 202 1.26 -26.64 49.08
C LEU A 202 2.24 -25.47 48.94
N ASP A 203 2.53 -24.80 50.06
CA ASP A 203 3.58 -23.77 50.20
C ASP A 203 3.65 -22.73 49.06
N GLY A 204 2.53 -22.07 48.77
CA GLY A 204 2.50 -21.00 47.76
C GLY A 204 2.29 -21.49 46.32
N VAL A 205 2.29 -22.82 46.09
CA VAL A 205 2.18 -23.42 44.76
C VAL A 205 0.86 -24.16 44.60
N VAL A 206 0.13 -23.85 43.52
CA VAL A 206 -1.05 -24.59 43.09
C VAL A 206 -0.60 -25.73 42.18
N MET A 207 -0.87 -26.97 42.59
CA MET A 207 -0.58 -28.18 41.83
C MET A 207 -1.85 -28.82 41.27
N LEU A 208 -1.78 -29.27 40.02
CA LEU A 208 -2.87 -30.00 39.35
C LEU A 208 -2.48 -31.47 39.19
N LEU A 209 -3.19 -32.37 39.88
CA LEU A 209 -2.89 -33.81 39.91
C LEU A 209 -3.97 -34.62 39.17
N PRO A 210 -3.63 -35.41 38.13
CA PRO A 210 -4.61 -36.25 37.44
C PRO A 210 -5.01 -37.49 38.26
N LYS A 211 -6.24 -37.97 38.10
CA LYS A 211 -6.81 -39.07 38.93
C LYS A 211 -6.44 -40.50 38.51
N THR A 212 -5.86 -40.75 37.34
CA THR A 212 -5.60 -42.12 36.83
C THR A 212 -4.11 -42.42 36.62
N LYS A 213 -3.71 -43.67 36.94
CA LYS A 213 -2.31 -44.16 36.87
C LYS A 213 -1.68 -44.09 35.47
N GLU A 214 -2.49 -44.12 34.41
CA GLU A 214 -2.00 -44.07 33.02
C GLU A 214 -1.49 -42.69 32.59
N TRP A 215 -1.90 -41.61 33.26
CA TRP A 215 -1.47 -40.24 32.95
C TRP A 215 -0.21 -39.81 33.72
N GLN A 216 0.16 -40.52 34.78
CA GLN A 216 1.33 -40.18 35.61
C GLN A 216 2.67 -40.40 34.90
N THR A 217 2.72 -41.24 33.85
CA THR A 217 3.95 -41.44 33.05
C THR A 217 4.10 -40.46 31.89
N LYS A 218 3.12 -39.56 31.67
CA LYS A 218 3.08 -38.69 30.47
C LYS A 218 2.78 -37.20 30.73
N ALA A 219 2.49 -36.79 31.96
CA ALA A 219 2.11 -35.42 32.25
C ALA A 219 3.27 -34.57 32.80
N THR A 220 3.42 -33.36 32.26
CA THR A 220 4.29 -32.29 32.76
C THR A 220 3.62 -31.61 33.95
N ALA A 221 4.33 -31.49 35.08
CA ALA A 221 3.88 -30.65 36.19
C ALA A 221 4.04 -29.17 35.82
N VAL A 222 2.95 -28.39 35.87
CA VAL A 222 2.99 -26.94 35.70
C VAL A 222 3.16 -26.31 37.08
N VAL A 223 4.33 -25.71 37.32
CA VAL A 223 4.65 -24.95 38.54
C VAL A 223 4.60 -23.47 38.18
N VAL A 224 3.73 -22.70 38.84
CA VAL A 224 3.68 -21.24 38.68
C VAL A 224 4.29 -20.60 39.93
N GLY A 225 5.53 -20.13 39.82
CA GLY A 225 6.17 -19.28 40.82
C GLY A 225 6.13 -17.83 40.37
N LEU A 226 5.67 -16.92 41.23
CA LEU A 226 5.69 -15.48 40.97
C LEU A 226 6.56 -14.81 42.03
N ASP A 227 7.73 -14.32 41.63
CA ASP A 227 8.57 -13.45 42.45
C ASP A 227 8.87 -12.14 41.69
N SER A 228 8.46 -11.02 42.26
CA SER A 228 8.98 -9.68 41.92
C SER A 228 8.55 -8.65 42.97
N SER A 229 9.49 -8.26 43.85
CA SER A 229 9.36 -7.07 44.70
C SER A 229 10.12 -5.90 44.10
N PRO A 230 9.56 -4.67 44.03
CA PRO A 230 10.31 -3.47 43.67
C PRO A 230 11.06 -2.87 44.87
N ARG A 231 12.35 -2.54 44.69
CA ARG A 231 13.18 -1.81 45.66
C ARG A 231 12.92 -0.30 45.55
N PHE A 232 12.55 0.35 46.65
CA PHE A 232 12.60 1.81 46.79
C PHE A 232 13.89 2.23 47.50
N PHE A 233 14.59 3.22 46.93
CA PHE A 233 15.64 3.98 47.62
C PHE A 233 14.99 5.00 48.56
N ARG A 234 15.48 5.07 49.81
CA ARG A 234 15.09 6.03 50.85
C ARG A 234 16.25 7.02 51.01
N GLU A 235 16.05 8.27 50.65
CA GLU A 235 16.93 9.39 51.02
C GLU A 235 16.68 9.79 52.48
N ALA A 236 17.73 10.28 53.13
CA ALA A 236 17.87 10.50 54.56
C ALA A 236 17.75 11.97 54.97
N GLY A 237 17.34 12.20 56.24
CA GLY A 237 17.46 13.43 57.04
C GLY A 237 16.27 14.39 56.91
N GLU A 238 15.66 14.98 57.94
CA GLU A 238 15.97 15.23 59.37
C GLU A 238 14.68 15.87 60.01
N PRO A 239 14.57 16.21 61.33
CA PRO A 239 13.66 15.52 62.27
C PRO A 239 12.67 16.41 63.08
N VAL A 240 12.06 15.78 64.11
CA VAL A 240 11.35 16.28 65.34
C VAL A 240 9.93 16.88 65.14
N ASP A 241 8.85 16.61 65.91
CA ASP A 241 8.62 16.28 67.35
C ASP A 241 7.37 15.39 67.59
N ASP A 242 7.45 14.59 68.68
CA ASP A 242 6.45 14.12 69.67
C ASP A 242 5.02 13.66 69.29
N PHE A 243 4.69 12.40 69.64
CA PHE A 243 3.79 12.08 70.78
C PHE A 243 3.73 10.57 71.08
N GLU A 244 3.50 10.27 72.36
CA GLU A 244 3.76 9.02 73.08
C GLU A 244 2.81 7.83 72.86
N SER A 245 3.38 6.65 73.15
CA SER A 245 2.78 5.51 73.90
C SER A 245 1.91 4.46 73.17
N ARG A 246 2.47 3.25 73.01
CA ARG A 246 2.13 2.03 73.78
C ARG A 246 2.70 0.77 73.09
N GLN A 247 3.45 0.00 73.87
CA GLN A 247 3.87 -1.40 73.67
C GLN A 247 3.33 -2.23 74.87
N PRO A 248 3.54 -3.57 75.00
CA PRO A 248 4.17 -4.57 74.11
C PRO A 248 3.39 -5.91 74.00
N LEU A 249 3.88 -6.86 73.19
CA LEU A 249 4.23 -8.26 73.57
C LEU A 249 4.31 -9.18 72.33
N PHE A 250 5.52 -9.63 71.96
CA PHE A 250 6.00 -11.03 72.03
C PHE A 250 7.32 -11.20 71.26
N GLU A 251 8.27 -11.84 71.93
CA GLU A 251 9.58 -12.29 71.44
C GLU A 251 9.47 -13.62 70.67
N ASN A 252 10.38 -13.85 69.69
CA ASN A 252 11.28 -15.01 69.67
C ASN A 252 12.24 -15.01 68.44
N GLU A 253 13.54 -15.12 68.76
CA GLU A 253 14.62 -15.97 68.20
C GLU A 253 14.60 -16.31 66.68
N SER A 254 15.49 -15.74 65.85
CA SER A 254 16.89 -16.13 65.55
C SER A 254 17.05 -17.35 64.63
N ASP A 255 17.52 -17.13 63.39
CA ASP A 255 18.66 -17.87 62.82
C ASP A 255 19.21 -17.26 61.53
N THR A 256 20.54 -17.18 61.48
CA THR A 256 21.38 -16.69 60.38
C THR A 256 21.71 -17.80 59.38
N ILE A 257 21.44 -17.58 58.09
CA ILE A 257 22.03 -18.35 56.98
C ILE A 257 22.62 -17.38 55.93
N LYS A 258 23.91 -17.58 55.62
CA LYS A 258 24.66 -16.91 54.54
C LYS A 258 24.10 -17.33 53.18
N ILE A 259 23.83 -16.38 52.29
CA ILE A 259 23.52 -16.63 50.87
C ILE A 259 24.61 -15.99 50.00
N GLU A 260 25.37 -16.83 49.31
CA GLU A 260 26.22 -16.44 48.18
C GLU A 260 25.37 -16.07 46.97
N ARG A 261 25.74 -14.98 46.29
CA ARG A 261 25.08 -14.45 45.10
C ARG A 261 25.41 -15.31 43.87
N SER A 262 24.40 -15.70 43.10
CA SER A 262 24.55 -16.13 41.70
C SER A 262 23.62 -15.31 40.79
N GLU A 263 24.11 -15.06 39.57
CA GLU A 263 23.61 -14.08 38.61
C GLU A 263 22.32 -14.51 37.89
N THR A 264 21.60 -13.50 37.38
CA THR A 264 20.28 -13.52 36.76
C THR A 264 20.13 -14.46 35.55
N ARG A 265 19.06 -15.27 35.54
CA ARG A 265 18.59 -16.11 34.43
C ARG A 265 17.42 -15.44 33.69
N ASN A 266 17.41 -15.50 32.36
CA ASN A 266 16.24 -15.18 31.52
C ASN A 266 15.71 -16.47 30.88
N GLU A 267 14.47 -16.84 31.17
CA GLU A 267 13.77 -18.00 30.58
C GLU A 267 12.66 -17.50 29.64
N PHE A 268 12.51 -18.13 28.46
CA PHE A 268 11.42 -17.90 27.50
C PHE A 268 10.74 -19.23 27.19
N TYR A 269 9.40 -19.28 27.21
CA TYR A 269 8.61 -20.48 26.87
C TYR A 269 8.06 -20.39 25.43
N GLY A 270 8.11 -21.51 24.70
CA GLY A 270 7.97 -21.59 23.24
C GLY A 270 6.55 -21.82 22.67
N PHE A 271 6.49 -21.87 21.32
CA PHE A 271 5.30 -22.08 20.47
C PHE A 271 5.41 -23.38 19.65
N SER A 272 4.29 -24.02 19.33
CA SER A 272 4.20 -25.31 18.61
C SER A 272 3.68 -25.21 17.17
N LYS A 273 4.17 -26.09 16.27
CA LYS A 273 3.56 -26.49 14.99
C LYS A 273 3.49 -28.04 14.88
N PRO A 274 2.67 -28.63 13.99
CA PRO A 274 2.36 -30.06 14.00
C PRO A 274 3.47 -30.92 13.37
N LEU A 275 3.77 -32.06 14.00
CA LEU A 275 4.76 -33.05 13.58
C LEU A 275 4.20 -34.05 12.57
N LYS A 276 5.09 -34.63 11.73
CA LYS A 276 4.80 -35.83 10.93
C LYS A 276 4.75 -37.07 11.82
N LYS A 277 3.97 -38.07 11.40
CA LYS A 277 3.74 -39.33 12.11
C LYS A 277 5.04 -40.12 12.26
N GLY A 278 5.63 -40.15 13.46
CA GLY A 278 6.72 -41.06 13.82
C GLY A 278 7.85 -40.50 14.69
N GLU A 279 7.93 -39.19 14.93
CA GLU A 279 9.04 -38.58 15.68
C GLU A 279 8.56 -37.95 16.99
N ALA A 280 9.27 -38.23 18.09
CA ALA A 280 9.05 -37.64 19.40
C ALA A 280 10.10 -36.55 19.67
N LEU A 281 9.67 -35.40 20.20
CA LEU A 281 10.58 -34.36 20.70
C LEU A 281 11.20 -34.80 22.04
N PRO A 282 12.48 -34.47 22.32
CA PRO A 282 13.04 -34.62 23.65
C PRO A 282 12.43 -33.57 24.61
N THR A 283 11.92 -34.05 25.73
CA THR A 283 11.36 -33.23 26.82
C THR A 283 12.47 -32.78 27.78
N GLY A 284 12.87 -31.51 27.71
CA GLY A 284 13.86 -30.92 28.62
C GLY A 284 13.96 -29.40 28.47
N SER A 285 14.47 -28.72 29.50
CA SER A 285 14.72 -27.26 29.49
C SER A 285 15.91 -26.94 28.58
N TRP A 286 15.68 -26.10 27.56
CA TRP A 286 16.70 -25.68 26.60
C TRP A 286 17.48 -24.49 27.14
N GLN A 287 18.81 -24.47 26.92
CA GLN A 287 19.64 -23.31 27.27
C GLN A 287 20.04 -22.56 26.00
N THR A 288 19.78 -21.26 25.95
CA THR A 288 20.32 -20.38 24.91
C THR A 288 21.80 -20.15 25.19
N VAL A 289 22.67 -20.48 24.23
CA VAL A 289 24.12 -20.44 24.45
C VAL A 289 24.78 -19.23 23.79
N SER A 290 24.08 -18.53 22.89
CA SER A 290 24.57 -17.31 22.26
C SER A 290 23.48 -16.25 22.03
N MET A 291 23.88 -14.97 21.98
CA MET A 291 22.98 -13.88 21.58
C MET A 291 22.56 -14.06 20.11
N PRO A 292 21.29 -13.73 19.77
CA PRO A 292 20.82 -13.79 18.39
C PRO A 292 21.64 -12.86 17.49
N ILE A 293 22.09 -13.35 16.34
CA ILE A 293 22.77 -12.53 15.33
C ILE A 293 21.78 -12.26 14.19
N VAL A 294 21.51 -10.98 13.92
CA VAL A 294 20.45 -10.55 13.01
C VAL A 294 21.07 -9.75 11.86
N GLY A 295 20.90 -10.23 10.62
CA GLY A 295 21.12 -9.47 9.40
C GLY A 295 19.79 -9.03 8.78
N THR A 296 19.84 -8.30 7.67
CA THR A 296 18.63 -7.77 7.00
C THR A 296 17.76 -8.86 6.39
N LYS A 297 18.31 -10.06 6.14
CA LYS A 297 17.63 -11.18 5.49
C LYS A 297 17.54 -12.45 6.33
N VAL A 298 18.50 -12.64 7.23
CA VAL A 298 18.63 -13.86 8.02
C VAL A 298 18.90 -13.53 9.49
N ALA A 299 18.21 -14.21 10.39
CA ALA A 299 18.55 -14.21 11.82
C ALA A 299 18.94 -15.62 12.28
N MET A 300 19.91 -15.74 13.19
CA MET A 300 20.39 -17.04 13.70
C MET A 300 20.47 -17.06 15.21
N ILE A 301 20.11 -18.21 15.80
CA ILE A 301 20.15 -18.47 17.25
C ILE A 301 20.70 -19.87 17.47
N SER A 302 21.67 -20.01 18.37
CA SER A 302 22.15 -21.32 18.82
C SER A 302 21.63 -21.65 20.22
N PHE A 303 21.21 -22.91 20.39
CA PHE A 303 20.74 -23.45 21.66
C PHE A 303 21.32 -24.84 21.87
N MET A 304 21.41 -25.23 23.13
CA MET A 304 21.94 -26.52 23.55
C MET A 304 20.87 -27.26 24.35
N ASP A 305 20.71 -28.54 24.07
CA ASP A 305 19.81 -29.41 24.82
C ASP A 305 20.53 -30.01 26.05
N PRO A 306 19.79 -30.65 26.97
CA PRO A 306 20.38 -31.31 28.15
C PRO A 306 21.33 -32.47 27.82
N GLY A 307 21.26 -33.01 26.60
CA GLY A 307 22.16 -34.05 26.08
C GLY A 307 23.49 -33.51 25.55
N LYS A 308 23.69 -32.18 25.61
CA LYS A 308 24.82 -31.44 25.02
C LYS A 308 24.84 -31.42 23.49
N HIS A 309 23.73 -31.76 22.84
CA HIS A 309 23.61 -31.52 21.41
C HIS A 309 23.41 -30.04 21.15
N GLN A 310 24.22 -29.49 20.25
CA GLN A 310 24.10 -28.09 19.84
C GLN A 310 23.25 -27.99 18.58
N TRP A 311 22.25 -27.13 18.64
CA TRP A 311 21.33 -26.87 17.55
C TRP A 311 21.50 -25.42 17.07
N LEU A 312 21.24 -25.21 15.79
CA LEU A 312 21.26 -23.88 15.19
C LEU A 312 19.95 -23.64 14.43
N ALA A 313 19.18 -22.64 14.87
CA ALA A 313 18.01 -22.18 14.15
C ALA A 313 18.36 -20.98 13.26
N GLY A 314 17.87 -21.02 12.03
CA GLY A 314 17.91 -19.92 11.08
C GLY A 314 16.51 -19.45 10.73
N PHE A 315 16.31 -18.14 10.67
CA PHE A 315 15.08 -17.50 10.20
C PHE A 315 15.34 -16.75 8.91
N SER A 316 14.45 -16.89 7.93
CA SER A 316 14.45 -16.05 6.73
C SER A 316 13.35 -15.00 6.82
N SER A 317 13.73 -13.72 6.65
CA SER A 317 12.75 -12.64 6.50
C SER A 317 12.09 -12.63 5.12
N GLU A 318 12.67 -13.30 4.12
CA GLU A 318 12.10 -13.37 2.76
C GLU A 318 10.94 -14.36 2.69
N THR A 319 11.04 -15.51 3.40
CA THR A 319 9.99 -16.53 3.42
C THR A 319 9.15 -16.51 4.70
N GLY A 320 9.62 -15.86 5.77
CA GLY A 320 8.99 -15.89 7.09
C GLY A 320 9.09 -17.24 7.79
N THR A 321 10.01 -18.12 7.38
CA THR A 321 10.16 -19.48 7.92
C THR A 321 11.40 -19.65 8.78
N TRP A 322 11.30 -20.57 9.74
CA TRP A 322 12.41 -21.06 10.55
C TRP A 322 12.81 -22.46 10.10
N ASP A 323 14.08 -22.76 10.18
CA ASP A 323 14.59 -24.12 10.07
C ASP A 323 15.71 -24.36 11.09
N VAL A 324 15.86 -25.59 11.54
CA VAL A 324 16.82 -25.97 12.58
C VAL A 324 17.70 -27.09 12.07
N VAL A 325 19.00 -26.97 12.27
CA VAL A 325 19.95 -28.04 11.99
C VAL A 325 20.63 -28.50 13.27
N ASP A 326 20.72 -29.82 13.43
CA ASP A 326 21.53 -30.46 14.47
C ASP A 326 23.00 -30.38 14.06
N LEU A 327 23.85 -29.86 14.94
CA LEU A 327 25.30 -29.82 14.73
C LEU A 327 25.99 -31.09 15.25
N GLY A 328 25.25 -32.01 15.88
CA GLY A 328 25.71 -33.29 16.40
C GLY A 328 26.66 -33.18 17.59
N ASP A 329 27.24 -34.33 17.98
CA ASP A 329 28.23 -34.45 19.07
C ASP A 329 29.64 -33.98 18.68
N TRP A 330 29.81 -33.45 17.47
CA TRP A 330 31.12 -33.16 16.88
C TRP A 330 31.77 -31.89 17.42
N ALA A 331 30.99 -30.98 18.02
CA ALA A 331 31.54 -29.86 18.77
C ALA A 331 32.15 -30.38 20.07
N ASP A 332 33.48 -30.32 20.22
CA ASP A 332 34.27 -30.74 21.38
C ASP A 332 33.82 -30.06 22.71
N ASN A 333 32.63 -30.38 23.24
CA ASN A 333 31.97 -29.77 24.42
C ASN A 333 32.08 -28.23 24.53
N SER A 334 32.46 -27.56 23.45
CA SER A 334 32.79 -26.15 23.39
C SER A 334 31.70 -25.53 22.55
N PRO A 335 30.89 -24.61 23.12
CA PRO A 335 29.86 -23.93 22.35
C PRO A 335 30.43 -23.40 21.04
N VAL A 336 29.70 -23.52 19.92
CA VAL A 336 30.05 -22.77 18.70
C VAL A 336 30.20 -21.31 19.08
N ASP A 337 31.46 -20.90 19.13
CA ASP A 337 31.85 -19.64 19.71
C ASP A 337 31.40 -18.51 18.77
N VAL A 338 30.94 -17.37 19.33
CA VAL A 338 30.48 -16.22 18.54
C VAL A 338 31.46 -15.79 17.43
N PRO A 339 32.80 -15.89 17.60
CA PRO A 339 33.77 -15.67 16.51
C PRO A 339 33.55 -16.54 15.26
N THR A 340 33.13 -17.79 15.41
CA THR A 340 32.88 -18.72 14.30
C THR A 340 31.67 -18.29 13.47
N LEU A 341 30.70 -17.61 14.12
CA LEU A 341 29.52 -17.04 13.47
C LEU A 341 29.76 -15.61 12.94
N LYS A 342 30.79 -14.89 13.41
CA LYS A 342 31.13 -13.52 12.94
C LYS A 342 31.56 -13.46 11.46
N GLY A 343 31.90 -14.58 10.84
CA GLY A 343 32.20 -14.68 9.40
C GLY A 343 30.97 -14.75 8.50
N LEU A 344 29.76 -14.83 9.07
CA LEU A 344 28.52 -14.98 8.31
C LEU A 344 28.12 -13.68 7.63
N LYS A 345 27.95 -13.74 6.31
CA LYS A 345 27.38 -12.65 5.52
C LYS A 345 25.85 -12.72 5.62
N LEU A 346 25.30 -12.25 6.72
CA LEU A 346 23.86 -12.35 7.02
C LEU A 346 22.95 -11.51 6.08
N ASN A 347 23.55 -10.66 5.25
CA ASN A 347 22.85 -9.90 4.21
C ASN A 347 22.89 -10.61 2.84
N ASP A 348 23.68 -11.68 2.70
CA ASP A 348 23.70 -12.48 1.49
C ASP A 348 22.47 -13.42 1.49
N PRO A 349 21.86 -13.68 0.33
CA PRO A 349 20.71 -14.60 0.22
C PRO A 349 21.06 -16.05 0.59
N GLN A 350 22.35 -16.37 0.72
CA GLN A 350 22.83 -17.64 1.24
C GLN A 350 24.05 -17.38 2.13
N THR A 351 23.99 -17.81 3.38
CA THR A 351 25.13 -17.72 4.31
C THR A 351 25.59 -19.11 4.69
N SER A 352 26.90 -19.30 4.82
CA SER A 352 27.47 -20.62 5.12
C SER A 352 28.67 -20.52 6.04
N PHE A 353 28.82 -21.50 6.92
CA PHE A 353 29.99 -21.67 7.77
C PHE A 353 30.45 -23.13 7.74
N LYS A 354 31.63 -23.40 8.31
CA LYS A 354 32.15 -24.76 8.46
C LYS A 354 32.37 -25.07 9.93
N ILE A 355 31.95 -26.25 10.35
CA ILE A 355 32.30 -26.87 11.64
C ILE A 355 32.92 -28.22 11.30
N ASP A 356 34.13 -28.48 11.80
CA ASP A 356 34.87 -29.74 11.62
C ASP A 356 34.93 -30.27 10.18
N GLY A 357 35.12 -29.34 9.23
CA GLY A 357 35.22 -29.65 7.80
C GLY A 357 33.87 -29.79 7.07
N HIS A 358 32.75 -29.86 7.80
CA HIS A 358 31.41 -29.92 7.25
C HIS A 358 30.85 -28.51 6.99
N LYS A 359 30.32 -28.27 5.79
CA LYS A 359 29.74 -26.98 5.39
C LYS A 359 28.24 -26.98 5.66
N TYR A 360 27.79 -26.06 6.50
CA TYR A 360 26.38 -25.78 6.73
C TYR A 360 26.02 -24.49 6.00
N SER A 361 24.91 -24.48 5.25
CA SER A 361 24.44 -23.27 4.57
C SER A 361 22.96 -23.04 4.84
N PHE A 362 22.57 -21.80 5.10
CA PHE A 362 21.17 -21.40 5.23
C PHE A 362 20.82 -20.46 4.07
N SER A 363 19.72 -20.74 3.38
CA SER A 363 19.25 -19.94 2.26
C SER A 363 18.08 -19.07 2.69
N ALA A 364 18.19 -17.75 2.52
CA ALA A 364 17.09 -16.81 2.75
C ALA A 364 15.92 -17.10 1.79
N GLY A 365 16.21 -17.41 0.52
CA GLY A 365 15.16 -17.64 -0.48
C GLY A 365 14.32 -18.90 -0.25
N THR A 366 14.84 -19.90 0.46
CA THR A 366 14.10 -21.13 0.79
C THR A 366 13.72 -21.22 2.27
N GLY A 367 14.41 -20.45 3.12
CA GLY A 367 14.30 -20.53 4.58
C GLY A 367 14.64 -21.91 5.14
N ARG A 368 15.61 -22.62 4.52
CA ARG A 368 16.05 -23.96 4.92
C ARG A 368 17.57 -24.08 5.04
N TRP A 369 18.01 -24.99 5.91
CA TRP A 369 19.39 -25.45 6.02
C TRP A 369 19.71 -26.50 4.95
N SER A 370 20.91 -26.44 4.38
CA SER A 370 21.51 -27.56 3.66
C SER A 370 22.55 -28.22 4.57
N SER A 371 22.20 -29.40 5.08
CA SER A 371 23.08 -30.27 5.88
C SER A 371 23.99 -31.10 4.96
N PRO A 372 25.19 -31.53 5.42
CA PRO A 372 26.01 -32.51 4.72
C PRO A 372 25.28 -33.83 4.37
N THR A 373 24.23 -34.17 5.12
CA THR A 373 23.45 -35.40 4.95
C THR A 373 22.29 -35.29 3.96
N ASP A 374 22.01 -34.10 3.40
CA ASP A 374 20.90 -33.89 2.46
C ASP A 374 21.40 -33.60 1.03
N PRO A 375 21.47 -34.63 0.15
CA PRO A 375 21.99 -34.49 -1.20
C PRO A 375 21.06 -33.74 -2.16
N GLU A 376 19.75 -33.67 -1.88
CA GLU A 376 18.77 -33.02 -2.76
C GLU A 376 18.87 -31.50 -2.68
N LEU A 377 19.06 -30.97 -1.46
CA LEU A 377 19.30 -29.56 -1.21
C LEU A 377 20.68 -29.08 -1.72
N GLN A 378 21.70 -29.96 -1.76
CA GLN A 378 23.00 -29.63 -2.34
C GLN A 378 22.92 -29.41 -3.86
N GLU A 379 22.12 -30.19 -4.57
CA GLU A 379 21.96 -30.07 -6.02
C GLU A 379 21.11 -28.85 -6.41
N GLN A 380 20.05 -28.55 -5.64
CA GLN A 380 19.28 -27.30 -5.81
C GLN A 380 20.16 -26.06 -5.60
N ASN A 381 21.03 -26.07 -4.58
CA ASN A 381 21.93 -24.97 -4.30
C ASN A 381 23.03 -24.80 -5.37
N ARG A 382 23.56 -25.90 -5.92
CA ARG A 382 24.46 -25.85 -7.09
C ARG A 382 23.82 -25.17 -8.29
N THR A 383 22.55 -25.45 -8.53
CA THR A 383 21.80 -24.91 -9.67
C THR A 383 21.59 -23.38 -9.53
N LEU A 384 21.36 -22.90 -8.29
CA LEU A 384 21.23 -21.47 -7.99
C LEU A 384 22.57 -20.72 -8.11
N GLU A 385 23.68 -21.33 -7.67
CA GLU A 385 25.03 -20.74 -7.77
C GLU A 385 25.48 -20.58 -9.24
N VAL A 386 25.12 -21.53 -10.11
CA VAL A 386 25.40 -21.49 -11.56
C VAL A 386 24.60 -20.40 -12.27
N ARG A 387 23.35 -20.13 -11.85
CA ARG A 387 22.55 -19.01 -12.39
C ARG A 387 23.15 -17.65 -12.04
N TYR A 388 23.68 -17.48 -10.82
CA TYR A 388 24.18 -16.19 -10.36
C TYR A 388 25.57 -15.83 -10.92
N LYS A 389 26.47 -16.81 -11.10
CA LYS A 389 27.78 -16.56 -11.75
C LYS A 389 27.64 -16.17 -13.24
N ARG A 390 26.51 -16.44 -13.88
CA ARG A 390 26.23 -16.03 -15.28
C ARG A 390 25.75 -14.59 -15.42
N THR A 391 25.23 -13.96 -14.37
CA THR A 391 24.70 -12.58 -14.43
C THR A 391 25.74 -11.51 -14.09
N SER A 392 26.95 -11.88 -13.65
CA SER A 392 27.98 -10.93 -13.20
C SER A 392 29.22 -10.80 -14.10
N ALA A 393 29.18 -11.22 -15.37
CA ALA A 393 30.28 -11.02 -16.32
C ALA A 393 30.00 -9.87 -17.31
N PRO A 394 30.96 -8.96 -17.58
CA PRO A 394 30.74 -7.82 -18.47
C PRO A 394 30.70 -8.27 -19.94
N THR A 395 29.69 -7.78 -20.66
CA THR A 395 29.38 -8.12 -22.05
C THR A 395 30.39 -7.47 -23.00
N VAL A 396 31.17 -8.28 -23.72
CA VAL A 396 31.87 -7.89 -24.95
C VAL A 396 31.13 -8.50 -26.13
N PHE A 397 30.73 -7.65 -27.09
CA PHE A 397 29.99 -8.01 -28.30
C PHE A 397 30.77 -8.98 -29.19
N VAL A 398 30.19 -10.15 -29.48
CA VAL A 398 30.53 -10.96 -30.67
C VAL A 398 29.28 -11.60 -31.27
N ASP A 399 28.98 -11.11 -32.47
CA ASP A 399 28.24 -11.65 -33.62
C ASP A 399 27.42 -12.96 -33.49
N VAL A 400 26.10 -12.81 -33.67
CA VAL A 400 25.06 -13.86 -33.66
C VAL A 400 25.12 -14.78 -34.89
N ASN A 401 25.77 -14.37 -35.99
CA ASN A 401 25.78 -15.14 -37.24
C ASN A 401 26.63 -16.43 -37.21
N ASN A 402 27.53 -16.59 -36.24
CA ASN A 402 28.34 -17.81 -36.11
C ASN A 402 27.66 -18.95 -35.33
N ARG A 403 26.54 -18.69 -34.63
CA ARG A 403 25.85 -19.70 -33.82
C ARG A 403 24.85 -20.55 -34.59
N MET A 404 24.16 -20.00 -35.60
CA MET A 404 23.24 -20.79 -36.43
C MET A 404 23.96 -21.84 -37.29
N LYS A 405 25.13 -21.50 -37.85
CA LYS A 405 25.90 -22.42 -38.71
C LYS A 405 26.46 -23.65 -37.96
N LYS A 406 26.61 -23.58 -36.63
CA LYS A 406 27.05 -24.73 -35.82
C LYS A 406 25.92 -25.69 -35.46
N PHE A 407 24.69 -25.20 -35.40
CA PHE A 407 23.53 -26.01 -35.05
C PHE A 407 23.05 -26.85 -36.25
N GLU A 408 23.08 -26.28 -37.46
CA GLU A 408 22.77 -27.00 -38.70
C GLU A 408 23.77 -28.13 -38.98
N LYS A 409 25.06 -27.88 -38.71
CA LYS A 409 26.14 -28.88 -38.90
C LYS A 409 26.09 -30.04 -37.90
N TRP A 410 25.43 -29.87 -36.76
CA TRP A 410 25.23 -30.92 -35.75
C TRP A 410 24.00 -31.78 -36.08
N ARG A 411 22.92 -31.15 -36.56
CA ARG A 411 21.70 -31.83 -37.02
C ARG A 411 21.96 -32.81 -38.17
N ASP A 412 22.88 -32.47 -39.07
CA ASP A 412 23.20 -33.29 -40.24
C ASP A 412 24.20 -34.44 -39.93
N SER A 413 24.63 -34.60 -38.67
CA SER A 413 25.66 -35.58 -38.26
C SER A 413 25.13 -36.85 -37.56
N LEU A 414 23.81 -37.05 -37.47
CA LEU A 414 23.23 -38.23 -36.82
C LEU A 414 22.91 -39.37 -37.83
N PRO A 415 23.43 -40.60 -37.63
CA PRO A 415 23.22 -41.70 -38.59
C PRO A 415 21.84 -42.35 -38.49
N ALA A 416 21.28 -42.70 -39.66
CA ALA A 416 20.04 -43.44 -39.83
C ALA A 416 20.25 -44.96 -39.89
N TYR A 417 19.60 -45.73 -39.02
CA TYR A 417 19.23 -47.16 -39.15
C TYR A 417 18.43 -47.49 -37.86
N LYS A 418 17.28 -48.18 -37.78
CA LYS A 418 16.59 -49.14 -38.66
C LYS A 418 15.12 -49.23 -38.19
N ARG A 419 14.16 -49.16 -39.11
CA ARG A 419 12.74 -49.54 -38.92
C ARG A 419 12.55 -51.04 -39.16
N ARG A 420 11.52 -51.61 -38.51
CA ARG A 420 10.86 -52.94 -38.66
C ARG A 420 11.43 -54.12 -37.86
N GLY A 421 10.64 -54.54 -36.86
CA GLY A 421 9.77 -55.72 -36.97
C GLY A 421 10.35 -57.08 -36.53
N ILE A 422 9.47 -57.83 -35.85
CA ILE A 422 9.37 -59.30 -35.69
C ILE A 422 9.35 -59.78 -34.23
N LEU A 423 8.21 -60.44 -33.93
CA LEU A 423 7.92 -61.56 -33.04
C LEU A 423 9.09 -62.21 -32.27
N LEU A 424 8.80 -62.65 -31.03
CA LEU A 424 8.91 -64.04 -30.53
C LEU A 424 8.56 -64.08 -29.02
N SER A 425 7.43 -64.70 -28.67
CA SER A 425 7.32 -65.99 -27.97
C SER A 425 7.91 -66.03 -26.54
N VAL A 426 7.03 -66.14 -25.54
CA VAL A 426 7.39 -66.65 -24.21
C VAL A 426 6.86 -68.09 -24.12
N THR A 427 7.80 -68.99 -23.84
CA THR A 427 7.60 -70.42 -23.65
C THR A 427 6.86 -70.74 -22.35
N SER A 428 6.12 -71.85 -22.40
CA SER A 428 5.32 -72.46 -21.36
C SER A 428 6.15 -73.00 -20.18
N GLY A 429 5.51 -73.06 -19.00
CA GLY A 429 6.05 -73.74 -17.82
C GLY A 429 5.10 -73.71 -16.61
N GLY A 430 4.07 -74.57 -16.66
CA GLY A 430 3.45 -75.28 -15.52
C GLY A 430 3.00 -74.51 -14.26
N GLY A 431 1.69 -74.53 -13.99
CA GLY A 431 1.16 -74.23 -12.66
C GLY A 431 -0.34 -73.96 -12.66
N THR A 432 -1.12 -75.00 -12.39
CA THR A 432 -2.58 -75.04 -12.35
C THR A 432 -3.20 -74.08 -11.33
N GLY A 433 -4.25 -73.35 -11.74
CA GLY A 433 -5.12 -72.61 -10.84
C GLY A 433 -6.17 -71.78 -11.58
N THR A 434 -7.30 -72.38 -11.93
CA THR A 434 -8.51 -71.69 -12.41
C THR A 434 -9.09 -70.79 -11.31
N ALA A 435 -9.24 -69.50 -11.59
CA ALA A 435 -10.22 -68.66 -10.91
C ALA A 435 -10.80 -67.64 -11.90
N THR A 436 -12.03 -67.90 -12.33
CA THR A 436 -12.95 -66.95 -12.97
C THR A 436 -13.32 -65.86 -11.96
N LEU A 437 -12.94 -64.60 -12.21
CA LEU A 437 -13.45 -63.46 -11.44
C LEU A 437 -13.78 -62.26 -12.34
N SER A 438 -15.08 -62.20 -12.64
CA SER A 438 -16.00 -61.06 -12.76
C SER A 438 -15.70 -59.92 -13.76
N THR A 439 -16.59 -59.86 -14.74
CA THR A 439 -16.97 -58.77 -15.64
C THR A 439 -17.19 -57.40 -14.95
N ALA A 440 -17.35 -57.36 -13.63
CA ALA A 440 -17.49 -56.12 -12.85
C ALA A 440 -16.21 -55.25 -12.83
N ARG A 441 -15.02 -55.86 -12.98
CA ARG A 441 -13.75 -55.13 -12.99
C ARG A 441 -13.48 -54.41 -14.32
N LEU A 442 -14.01 -54.95 -15.42
CA LEU A 442 -13.90 -54.33 -16.75
C LEU A 442 -14.84 -53.14 -16.90
N SER A 443 -16.03 -53.17 -16.29
CA SER A 443 -16.97 -52.04 -16.26
C SER A 443 -16.42 -50.85 -15.47
N TRP A 444 -15.79 -51.10 -14.32
CA TRP A 444 -15.20 -50.04 -13.52
C TRP A 444 -13.94 -49.44 -14.17
N MET A 445 -13.13 -50.26 -14.85
CA MET A 445 -11.96 -49.76 -15.58
C MET A 445 -12.33 -48.94 -16.82
N THR A 446 -13.40 -49.28 -17.53
CA THR A 446 -13.87 -48.46 -18.67
C THR A 446 -14.46 -47.13 -18.23
N GLU A 447 -15.13 -47.08 -17.07
CA GLU A 447 -15.60 -45.82 -16.47
C GLU A 447 -14.43 -44.96 -15.96
N LEU A 448 -13.38 -45.60 -15.43
CA LEU A 448 -12.16 -44.92 -14.99
C LEU A 448 -11.38 -44.36 -16.19
N GLU A 449 -11.25 -45.11 -17.28
CA GLU A 449 -10.61 -44.64 -18.52
C GLU A 449 -11.39 -43.50 -19.18
N ALA A 450 -12.72 -43.51 -19.11
CA ALA A 450 -13.55 -42.40 -19.59
C ALA A 450 -13.35 -41.12 -18.75
N LYS A 451 -13.32 -41.23 -17.42
CA LYS A 451 -13.09 -40.09 -16.51
C LYS A 451 -11.65 -39.58 -16.55
N VAL A 452 -10.67 -40.45 -16.77
CA VAL A 452 -9.28 -40.06 -16.97
C VAL A 452 -9.13 -39.32 -18.31
N ARG A 453 -9.82 -39.75 -19.37
CA ARG A 453 -9.80 -39.06 -20.67
C ARG A 453 -10.47 -37.68 -20.60
N GLU A 454 -11.57 -37.56 -19.84
CA GLU A 454 -12.24 -36.27 -19.56
C GLU A 454 -11.37 -35.30 -18.72
N LEU A 455 -10.54 -35.83 -17.82
CA LEU A 455 -9.57 -35.04 -17.04
C LEU A 455 -8.34 -34.61 -17.85
N PHE A 456 -7.95 -35.36 -18.87
CA PHE A 456 -6.83 -35.02 -19.75
C PHE A 456 -7.21 -34.01 -20.85
N ASP A 457 -8.47 -34.00 -21.31
CA ASP A 457 -8.97 -33.02 -22.29
C ASP A 457 -9.07 -31.58 -21.73
N VAL A 458 -8.93 -31.39 -20.41
CA VAL A 458 -8.90 -30.07 -19.75
C VAL A 458 -7.48 -29.49 -19.60
N ILE A 459 -6.42 -30.30 -19.81
CA ILE A 459 -5.04 -29.93 -19.43
C ILE A 459 -4.07 -29.77 -20.62
N ASP A 460 -4.46 -30.09 -21.86
CA ASP A 460 -3.53 -30.02 -23.00
C ASP A 460 -4.10 -29.25 -24.22
N PRO A 461 -3.80 -27.93 -24.39
CA PRO A 461 -4.03 -27.28 -25.67
C PRO A 461 -2.94 -27.71 -26.64
N GLY A 462 -3.33 -28.51 -27.63
CA GLY A 462 -2.45 -29.12 -28.61
C GLY A 462 -1.46 -28.15 -29.26
N GLU A 463 -0.22 -28.63 -29.40
CA GLU A 463 0.80 -28.09 -30.29
C GLU A 463 0.31 -28.14 -31.75
N GLU A 464 -0.21 -27.02 -32.26
CA GLU A 464 -0.17 -26.75 -33.70
C GLU A 464 0.28 -25.31 -33.98
N ASN A 465 1.45 -25.25 -34.62
CA ASN A 465 1.97 -24.21 -35.52
C ASN A 465 2.25 -22.81 -34.91
N GLY A 466 3.55 -22.49 -34.89
CA GLY A 466 4.11 -21.28 -34.31
C GLY A 466 3.58 -19.99 -34.91
N GLU A 467 2.89 -19.23 -34.08
CA GLU A 467 2.90 -17.77 -34.06
C GLU A 467 2.76 -17.32 -32.60
N SER A 468 3.76 -16.60 -32.11
CA SER A 468 3.86 -16.09 -30.74
C SER A 468 2.77 -15.04 -30.48
N SER A 469 1.57 -15.47 -30.07
CA SER A 469 0.55 -14.58 -29.52
C SER A 469 0.68 -14.48 -28.00
N ASP A 470 0.77 -13.25 -27.49
CA ASP A 470 0.74 -12.92 -26.07
C ASP A 470 -0.62 -13.37 -25.49
N VAL A 471 -0.69 -14.56 -24.89
CA VAL A 471 -1.90 -15.07 -24.23
C VAL A 471 -2.05 -14.35 -22.89
N THR A 472 -2.94 -13.35 -22.84
CA THR A 472 -3.39 -12.77 -21.58
C THR A 472 -4.23 -13.78 -20.82
N PRO A 473 -4.03 -13.98 -19.50
CA PRO A 473 -4.88 -14.86 -18.71
C PRO A 473 -6.33 -14.37 -18.78
N ASP A 474 -7.21 -15.25 -19.25
CA ASP A 474 -8.63 -14.99 -19.45
C ASP A 474 -9.29 -14.54 -18.13
N ALA A 475 -9.92 -13.36 -18.15
CA ALA A 475 -10.69 -12.81 -17.04
C ALA A 475 -11.80 -13.76 -16.55
N GLY A 476 -12.26 -14.68 -17.40
CA GLY A 476 -13.22 -15.73 -17.08
C GLY A 476 -12.73 -16.70 -15.99
N GLY A 477 -11.42 -17.01 -15.94
CA GLY A 477 -10.86 -17.95 -14.97
C GLY A 477 -11.00 -17.49 -13.51
N ILE A 478 -10.78 -16.19 -13.27
CA ILE A 478 -10.91 -15.61 -11.91
C ILE A 478 -12.39 -15.59 -11.49
N GLN A 479 -13.30 -15.23 -12.39
CA GLN A 479 -14.74 -15.20 -12.08
C GLN A 479 -15.30 -16.58 -11.76
N ALA A 480 -14.89 -17.61 -12.49
CA ALA A 480 -15.31 -18.98 -12.24
C ALA A 480 -14.90 -19.46 -10.83
N ILE A 481 -13.65 -19.19 -10.43
CA ILE A 481 -13.16 -19.51 -9.07
C ILE A 481 -13.93 -18.73 -8.00
N GLU A 482 -14.24 -17.46 -8.24
CA GLU A 482 -15.01 -16.64 -7.30
C GLU A 482 -16.45 -17.15 -7.11
N GLN A 483 -17.10 -17.58 -8.19
CA GLN A 483 -18.44 -18.20 -8.11
C GLN A 483 -18.38 -19.53 -7.33
N ARG A 484 -17.35 -20.35 -7.54
CA ARG A 484 -17.18 -21.61 -6.80
C ARG A 484 -16.93 -21.38 -5.31
N ILE A 485 -16.08 -20.42 -4.95
CA ILE A 485 -15.85 -20.02 -3.54
C ILE A 485 -17.17 -19.58 -2.89
N LYS A 486 -18.00 -18.80 -3.60
CA LYS A 486 -19.31 -18.37 -3.10
C LYS A 486 -20.24 -19.57 -2.83
N GLY A 487 -20.29 -20.54 -3.74
CA GLY A 487 -21.05 -21.78 -3.56
C GLY A 487 -20.60 -22.60 -2.35
N LEU A 488 -19.29 -22.84 -2.22
CA LEU A 488 -18.75 -23.58 -1.07
C LEU A 488 -19.01 -22.89 0.27
N ARG A 489 -19.00 -21.56 0.33
CA ARG A 489 -19.36 -20.81 1.55
C ARG A 489 -20.83 -21.01 1.94
N THR A 490 -21.74 -21.07 0.96
CA THR A 490 -23.15 -21.35 1.23
C THR A 490 -23.35 -22.79 1.71
N GLU A 491 -22.67 -23.76 1.10
CA GLU A 491 -22.69 -25.17 1.52
C GLU A 491 -22.11 -25.36 2.92
N LEU A 492 -21.03 -24.66 3.25
CA LEU A 492 -20.44 -24.70 4.59
C LEU A 492 -21.42 -24.13 5.64
N SER A 493 -22.08 -23.01 5.34
CA SER A 493 -23.03 -22.38 6.25
C SER A 493 -24.25 -23.26 6.52
N THR A 494 -24.76 -24.00 5.53
CA THR A 494 -25.87 -24.92 5.74
C THR A 494 -25.45 -26.13 6.58
N LEU A 495 -24.23 -26.63 6.37
CA LEU A 495 -23.66 -27.71 7.17
C LEU A 495 -23.43 -27.31 8.63
N GLU A 496 -22.92 -26.10 8.88
CA GLU A 496 -22.75 -25.57 10.23
C GLU A 496 -24.09 -25.37 10.94
N GLN A 497 -25.14 -24.94 10.23
CA GLN A 497 -26.50 -24.88 10.76
C GLN A 497 -27.02 -26.28 11.11
N SER A 498 -26.78 -27.28 10.25
CA SER A 498 -27.15 -28.68 10.52
C SER A 498 -26.45 -29.23 11.77
N VAL A 499 -25.15 -28.97 11.95
CA VAL A 499 -24.41 -29.35 13.16
C VAL A 499 -25.02 -28.69 14.41
N ARG A 500 -25.37 -27.40 14.33
CA ARG A 500 -26.01 -26.70 15.45
C ARG A 500 -27.38 -27.28 15.80
N SER A 501 -28.23 -27.54 14.80
CA SER A 501 -29.55 -28.13 15.01
C SER A 501 -29.44 -29.54 15.61
N ALA A 502 -28.55 -30.38 15.07
CA ALA A 502 -28.30 -31.73 15.58
C ALA A 502 -27.76 -31.73 17.02
N SER A 503 -27.00 -30.70 17.40
CA SER A 503 -26.51 -30.53 18.78
C SER A 503 -27.58 -30.01 19.75
N GLN A 504 -28.54 -29.21 19.27
CA GLN A 504 -29.56 -28.55 20.11
C GLN A 504 -30.82 -29.40 20.31
N SER A 505 -31.09 -30.35 19.41
CA SER A 505 -32.29 -31.20 19.46
C SER A 505 -31.95 -32.70 19.60
N PRO A 506 -31.39 -33.16 20.75
CA PRO A 506 -31.06 -34.57 20.93
C PRO A 506 -32.26 -35.51 20.78
N SER A 507 -33.46 -35.02 21.05
CA SER A 507 -34.72 -35.78 20.98
C SER A 507 -35.15 -36.18 19.57
N GLU A 508 -34.59 -35.56 18.52
CA GLU A 508 -34.90 -35.92 17.13
C GLU A 508 -34.19 -37.22 16.68
N PHE A 509 -33.18 -37.67 17.43
CA PHE A 509 -32.42 -38.87 17.14
C PHE A 509 -32.95 -40.07 17.92
N LYS A 510 -33.06 -41.23 17.24
CA LYS A 510 -33.54 -42.49 17.86
C LYS A 510 -32.59 -43.01 18.95
N SER A 511 -31.31 -42.67 18.85
CA SER A 511 -30.27 -43.03 19.80
C SER A 511 -29.14 -42.01 19.82
N GLU A 512 -28.41 -41.93 20.94
CA GLU A 512 -27.20 -41.09 21.04
C GLU A 512 -26.14 -41.49 20.01
N THR A 513 -26.07 -42.79 19.66
CA THR A 513 -25.18 -43.30 18.61
C THR A 513 -25.53 -42.75 17.24
N ASP A 514 -26.81 -42.60 16.91
CA ASP A 514 -27.25 -42.01 15.64
C ASP A 514 -26.90 -40.50 15.59
N GLN A 515 -27.12 -39.80 16.70
CA GLN A 515 -26.75 -38.39 16.83
C GLN A 515 -25.24 -38.18 16.67
N ARG A 516 -24.41 -38.99 17.33
CA ARG A 516 -22.95 -38.93 17.19
C ARG A 516 -22.51 -39.26 15.77
N HIS A 517 -23.16 -40.21 15.11
CA HIS A 517 -22.84 -40.57 13.73
C HIS A 517 -23.16 -39.42 12.76
N GLU A 518 -24.33 -38.77 12.92
CA GLU A 518 -24.71 -37.63 12.08
C GLU A 518 -23.84 -36.41 12.35
N LEU A 519 -23.56 -36.09 13.61
CA LEU A 519 -22.64 -35.01 13.98
C LEU A 519 -21.25 -35.24 13.40
N ARG A 520 -20.72 -36.47 13.51
CA ARG A 520 -19.42 -36.82 12.95
C ARG A 520 -19.39 -36.64 11.43
N LYS A 521 -20.42 -37.13 10.73
CA LYS A 521 -20.55 -36.98 9.28
C LYS A 521 -20.58 -35.50 8.87
N ASN A 522 -21.36 -34.68 9.57
CA ASN A 522 -21.46 -33.25 9.26
C ASN A 522 -20.15 -32.52 9.58
N VAL A 523 -19.46 -32.88 10.66
CA VAL A 523 -18.14 -32.31 10.99
C VAL A 523 -17.09 -32.69 9.93
N GLU A 524 -17.04 -33.96 9.51
CA GLU A 524 -16.13 -34.43 8.45
C GLU A 524 -16.40 -33.68 7.13
N GLN A 525 -17.66 -33.57 6.70
CA GLN A 525 -18.03 -32.80 5.50
C GLN A 525 -17.68 -31.30 5.61
N SER A 526 -17.86 -30.69 6.78
CA SER A 526 -17.50 -29.29 6.99
C SER A 526 -15.99 -29.06 6.90
N PHE A 527 -15.19 -30.04 7.33
CA PHE A 527 -13.74 -30.00 7.23
C PHE A 527 -13.28 -30.06 5.77
N ASP A 528 -13.82 -31.00 4.99
CA ASP A 528 -13.50 -31.16 3.57
C ASP A 528 -13.87 -29.90 2.76
N LEU A 529 -15.04 -29.30 3.02
CA LEU A 529 -15.45 -28.05 2.36
C LEU A 529 -14.53 -26.87 2.70
N ARG A 530 -14.06 -26.78 3.94
CA ARG A 530 -13.08 -25.73 4.34
C ARG A 530 -11.75 -25.93 3.63
N GLN A 531 -11.30 -27.17 3.48
CA GLN A 531 -10.07 -27.46 2.74
C GLN A 531 -10.20 -27.06 1.26
N GLN A 532 -11.30 -27.43 0.60
CA GLN A 532 -11.56 -27.03 -0.80
C GLN A 532 -11.64 -25.51 -0.96
N LEU A 533 -12.25 -24.82 0.00
CA LEU A 533 -12.34 -23.36 0.01
C LEU A 533 -10.95 -22.72 0.11
N GLN A 534 -10.07 -23.22 0.99
CA GLN A 534 -8.69 -22.75 1.11
C GLN A 534 -7.88 -23.00 -0.17
N GLU A 535 -8.05 -24.16 -0.81
CA GLU A 535 -7.39 -24.49 -2.08
C GLU A 535 -7.80 -23.54 -3.21
N LEU A 536 -9.10 -23.24 -3.35
CA LEU A 536 -9.59 -22.29 -4.35
C LEU A 536 -9.19 -20.85 -4.05
N GLU A 537 -9.14 -20.44 -2.79
CA GLU A 537 -8.64 -19.12 -2.41
C GLU A 537 -7.15 -18.98 -2.77
N ALA A 538 -6.34 -20.02 -2.54
CA ALA A 538 -4.95 -20.04 -2.98
C ALA A 538 -4.81 -19.97 -4.51
N GLN A 539 -5.65 -20.69 -5.27
CA GLN A 539 -5.67 -20.60 -6.73
C GLN A 539 -6.06 -19.20 -7.23
N ARG A 540 -7.07 -18.58 -6.63
CA ARG A 540 -7.48 -17.20 -6.93
C ARG A 540 -6.33 -16.21 -6.72
N LEU A 541 -5.59 -16.35 -5.63
CA LEU A 541 -4.43 -15.49 -5.34
C LEU A 541 -3.31 -15.68 -6.38
N ARG A 542 -3.03 -16.91 -6.81
CA ARG A 542 -2.05 -17.19 -7.87
C ARG A 542 -2.42 -16.51 -9.19
N LEU A 543 -3.67 -16.61 -9.63
CA LEU A 543 -4.13 -15.94 -10.86
C LEU A 543 -4.03 -14.42 -10.75
N LYS A 544 -4.37 -13.84 -9.59
CA LYS A 544 -4.23 -12.40 -9.36
C LYS A 544 -2.76 -11.96 -9.40
N LEU A 545 -1.85 -12.73 -8.82
CA LEU A 545 -0.41 -12.44 -8.89
C LEU A 545 0.09 -12.48 -10.32
N GLN A 546 -0.30 -13.50 -11.10
CA GLN A 546 0.03 -13.58 -12.52
C GLN A 546 -0.50 -12.38 -13.33
N GLN A 547 -1.72 -11.93 -13.03
CA GLN A 547 -2.27 -10.71 -13.65
C GLN A 547 -1.45 -9.45 -13.30
N VAL A 548 -1.00 -9.33 -12.05
CA VAL A 548 -0.12 -8.22 -11.62
C VAL A 548 1.23 -8.30 -12.33
N GLU A 549 1.84 -9.48 -12.44
CA GLU A 549 3.09 -9.69 -13.17
C GLU A 549 2.96 -9.30 -14.64
N ASN A 550 1.87 -9.68 -15.30
CA ASN A 550 1.59 -9.28 -16.68
C ASN A 550 1.42 -7.76 -16.81
N ASN A 551 0.71 -7.13 -15.87
CA ASN A 551 0.57 -5.67 -15.83
C ASN A 551 1.91 -4.96 -15.63
N LEU A 552 2.81 -5.52 -14.81
CA LEU A 552 4.17 -5.02 -14.63
C LEU A 552 4.99 -5.18 -15.90
N GLY A 553 4.85 -6.29 -16.64
CA GLY A 553 5.46 -6.50 -17.95
C GLY A 553 5.02 -5.45 -18.98
N VAL A 554 3.71 -5.16 -19.06
CA VAL A 554 3.17 -4.11 -19.93
C VAL A 554 3.70 -2.73 -19.52
N ARG A 555 3.74 -2.42 -18.22
CA ARG A 555 4.30 -1.16 -17.73
C ARG A 555 5.79 -1.03 -18.04
N ALA A 556 6.56 -2.12 -17.90
CA ALA A 556 7.97 -2.15 -18.24
C ALA A 556 8.19 -1.85 -19.73
N LYS A 557 7.39 -2.43 -20.63
CA LYS A 557 7.42 -2.10 -22.07
C LYS A 557 7.07 -0.62 -22.33
N SER A 558 6.03 -0.09 -21.66
CA SER A 558 5.62 1.31 -21.82
C SER A 558 6.61 2.34 -21.25
N ARG A 559 7.48 1.92 -20.33
CA ARG A 559 8.49 2.80 -19.72
C ARG A 559 9.40 3.38 -20.79
N ASP A 560 9.88 2.56 -21.71
CA ASP A 560 10.82 2.98 -22.74
C ASP A 560 10.13 3.93 -23.74
N GLU A 561 8.88 3.66 -24.10
CA GLU A 561 8.07 4.56 -24.95
C GLU A 561 7.84 5.94 -24.30
N ILE A 562 7.58 5.97 -22.99
CA ILE A 562 7.40 7.21 -22.23
C ILE A 562 8.72 8.00 -22.17
N VAL A 563 9.85 7.32 -21.94
CA VAL A 563 11.17 7.94 -21.95
C VAL A 563 11.47 8.54 -23.32
N ASP A 564 11.23 7.81 -24.39
CA ASP A 564 11.45 8.28 -25.76
C ASP A 564 10.52 9.44 -26.14
N ARG A 565 9.27 9.45 -25.64
CA ARG A 565 8.36 10.58 -25.81
C ARG A 565 8.87 11.83 -25.07
N ARG A 566 9.29 11.69 -23.81
CA ARG A 566 9.83 12.79 -23.02
C ARG A 566 11.12 13.35 -23.59
N LEU A 567 11.99 12.49 -24.11
CA LEU A 567 13.19 12.93 -24.83
C LEU A 567 12.79 13.77 -26.06
N ARG A 568 11.82 13.33 -26.87
CA ARG A 568 11.31 14.12 -28.00
C ARG A 568 10.72 15.48 -27.60
N GLU A 569 9.94 15.51 -26.51
CA GLU A 569 9.40 16.77 -25.95
C GLU A 569 10.51 17.73 -25.52
N LEU A 570 11.59 17.23 -24.91
CA LEU A 570 12.72 18.05 -24.47
C LEU A 570 13.55 18.62 -25.63
N PHE A 571 13.58 17.94 -26.78
CA PHE A 571 14.33 18.39 -27.95
C PHE A 571 13.52 19.28 -28.92
N ASN A 572 12.19 19.28 -28.85
CA ASN A 572 11.34 20.19 -29.63
C ASN A 572 11.03 21.47 -28.84
N THR A 573 11.94 22.43 -28.89
CA THR A 573 11.72 23.80 -28.39
C THR A 573 10.91 24.59 -29.41
N THR A 574 9.58 24.49 -29.34
CA THR A 574 8.69 25.35 -30.13
C THR A 574 8.72 26.78 -29.56
N PRO A 575 8.85 27.83 -30.39
CA PRO A 575 8.85 29.22 -29.91
C PRO A 575 7.50 29.59 -29.28
N LEU A 576 7.54 30.28 -28.14
CA LEU A 576 6.37 30.77 -27.42
C LEU A 576 5.56 31.77 -28.28
N PRO A 577 4.22 31.64 -28.33
CA PRO A 577 3.35 32.60 -29.01
C PRO A 577 3.26 33.94 -28.23
N GLU A 578 3.18 35.03 -28.98
CA GLU A 578 3.15 36.41 -28.45
C GLU A 578 1.88 36.76 -27.63
N PRO A 579 1.97 37.73 -26.69
CA PRO A 579 0.89 38.06 -25.76
C PRO A 579 -0.24 38.84 -26.43
N ARG A 580 -1.50 38.50 -26.11
CA ARG A 580 -2.74 39.11 -26.65
C ARG A 580 -3.37 40.11 -25.68
N ASP A 581 -3.96 41.17 -26.23
CA ASP A 581 -4.70 42.28 -25.59
C ASP A 581 -6.05 41.90 -24.90
N GLU A 582 -6.20 40.70 -24.35
CA GLU A 582 -7.51 40.15 -23.89
C GLU A 582 -8.01 40.66 -22.51
N LEU A 583 -7.28 41.52 -21.79
CA LEU A 583 -7.65 41.93 -20.42
C LEU A 583 -8.75 43.02 -20.34
N ALA A 584 -9.14 43.64 -21.45
CA ALA A 584 -10.11 44.75 -21.46
C ALA A 584 -11.60 44.32 -21.35
N GLY A 585 -11.91 43.02 -21.25
CA GLY A 585 -13.29 42.51 -21.32
C GLY A 585 -13.74 41.57 -20.19
N PHE A 586 -12.98 41.44 -19.09
CA PHE A 586 -13.32 40.45 -18.05
C PHE A 586 -14.42 40.96 -17.09
N ASP A 587 -15.66 40.56 -17.37
CA ASP A 587 -16.82 40.76 -16.48
C ASP A 587 -16.84 39.72 -15.34
N GLY A 588 -15.92 39.87 -14.38
CA GLY A 588 -15.79 38.95 -13.25
C GLY A 588 -14.94 39.47 -12.11
N ILE A 589 -14.78 38.62 -11.08
CA ILE A 589 -13.85 38.83 -9.97
C ILE A 589 -12.49 38.26 -10.42
N GLN A 590 -11.42 39.05 -10.36
CA GLN A 590 -10.08 38.61 -10.73
C GLN A 590 -9.04 39.25 -9.80
N LEU A 591 -8.04 38.48 -9.38
CA LEU A 591 -6.89 38.97 -8.61
C LEU A 591 -5.69 39.16 -9.54
N LEU A 592 -5.29 40.41 -9.78
CA LEU A 592 -4.09 40.76 -10.55
C LEU A 592 -2.87 40.76 -9.62
N ALA A 593 -1.93 39.85 -9.86
CA ALA A 593 -0.73 39.66 -9.05
C ALA A 593 0.50 40.24 -9.77
N PHE A 594 0.88 41.47 -9.41
CA PHE A 594 2.01 42.16 -10.02
C PHE A 594 3.35 41.69 -9.45
N HIS A 595 4.24 41.27 -10.33
CA HIS A 595 5.61 40.86 -10.00
C HIS A 595 6.64 41.37 -11.01
N ALA A 596 7.92 41.16 -10.71
CA ALA A 596 9.01 41.35 -11.65
C ALA A 596 9.99 40.18 -11.53
N SER A 597 10.59 39.77 -12.65
CA SER A 597 11.58 38.68 -12.69
C SER A 597 12.84 38.96 -11.86
N TRP A 598 13.18 40.23 -11.61
CA TRP A 598 14.34 40.64 -10.80
C TRP A 598 14.02 40.79 -9.30
N HIS A 599 12.75 40.70 -8.90
CA HIS A 599 12.36 40.85 -7.50
C HIS A 599 12.33 39.48 -6.82
N GLN A 600 12.84 39.35 -5.59
CA GLN A 600 12.82 38.13 -4.78
C GLN A 600 11.41 37.77 -4.25
N ALA A 601 10.36 37.94 -5.07
CA ALA A 601 8.98 37.59 -4.72
C ALA A 601 8.68 36.09 -4.94
N ALA A 602 9.68 35.22 -4.85
CA ALA A 602 9.52 33.78 -5.06
C ALA A 602 8.45 33.18 -4.13
N ASP A 603 8.38 33.68 -2.90
CA ASP A 603 7.38 33.26 -1.91
C ASP A 603 5.95 33.61 -2.35
N MET A 604 5.74 34.80 -2.92
CA MET A 604 4.42 35.22 -3.41
C MET A 604 3.98 34.48 -4.67
N LYS A 605 4.93 34.14 -5.56
CA LYS A 605 4.60 33.33 -6.75
C LYS A 605 4.00 31.99 -6.34
N THR A 606 4.56 31.34 -5.32
CA THR A 606 4.05 30.07 -4.79
C THR A 606 2.62 30.22 -4.27
N ILE A 607 2.30 31.33 -3.60
CA ILE A 607 0.95 31.63 -3.12
C ILE A 607 -0.03 31.80 -4.28
N TRP A 608 0.36 32.52 -5.35
CA TRP A 608 -0.49 32.70 -6.53
C TRP A 608 -0.72 31.40 -7.30
N ASP A 609 0.32 30.57 -7.45
CA ASP A 609 0.20 29.25 -8.08
C ASP A 609 -0.74 28.32 -7.29
N ASN A 610 -0.69 28.37 -5.94
CA ASN A 610 -1.64 27.66 -5.09
C ASN A 610 -3.08 28.16 -5.28
N LEU A 611 -3.30 29.48 -5.33
CA LEU A 611 -4.62 30.05 -5.59
C LEU A 611 -5.17 29.65 -6.96
N LEU A 612 -4.34 29.67 -8.00
CA LEU A 612 -4.71 29.26 -9.34
C LEU A 612 -5.08 27.77 -9.38
N ARG A 613 -4.28 26.92 -8.72
CA ARG A 613 -4.55 25.48 -8.57
C ARG A 613 -5.87 25.21 -7.83
N ASP A 614 -6.19 26.02 -6.84
CA ASP A 614 -7.45 25.94 -6.09
C ASP A 614 -8.65 26.53 -6.85
N GLY A 615 -8.46 26.92 -8.12
CA GLY A 615 -9.52 27.41 -9.01
C GLY A 615 -9.91 28.87 -8.79
N TYR A 616 -9.09 29.66 -8.09
CA TYR A 616 -9.34 31.10 -7.98
C TYR A 616 -8.87 31.83 -9.25
N PRO A 617 -9.61 32.86 -9.71
CA PRO A 617 -9.26 33.64 -10.89
C PRO A 617 -8.10 34.60 -10.58
N VAL A 618 -6.86 34.12 -10.67
CA VAL A 618 -5.64 34.90 -10.46
C VAL A 618 -4.92 35.09 -11.79
N ALA A 619 -4.50 36.32 -12.09
CA ALA A 619 -3.65 36.63 -13.24
C ALA A 619 -2.31 37.19 -12.75
N ALA A 620 -1.22 36.48 -13.02
CA ALA A 620 0.13 36.95 -12.71
C ALA A 620 0.57 37.95 -13.79
N VAL A 621 0.91 39.18 -13.38
CA VAL A 621 1.27 40.27 -14.27
C VAL A 621 2.74 40.62 -14.05
N ASN A 622 3.59 40.31 -15.02
CA ASN A 622 5.01 40.72 -14.97
C ASN A 622 5.11 42.19 -15.40
N ILE A 623 5.46 43.09 -14.47
CA ILE A 623 5.52 44.53 -14.75
C ILE A 623 6.56 44.90 -15.82
N ASN A 624 7.55 44.03 -16.05
CA ASN A 624 8.57 44.26 -17.08
C ASN A 624 7.98 44.08 -18.49
N GLU A 625 7.04 43.14 -18.64
CA GLU A 625 6.37 42.79 -19.89
C GLU A 625 5.11 43.63 -20.09
N GLU A 626 4.28 43.74 -19.04
CA GLU A 626 2.99 44.45 -19.05
C GLU A 626 3.06 45.83 -18.36
N ARG A 627 4.04 46.65 -18.75
CA ARG A 627 4.20 48.02 -18.22
C ARG A 627 2.94 48.88 -18.29
N PRO A 628 2.10 48.85 -19.35
CA PRO A 628 0.86 49.62 -19.41
C PRO A 628 -0.09 49.28 -18.27
N LEU A 629 -0.25 47.98 -17.94
CA LEU A 629 -1.11 47.52 -16.86
C LEU A 629 -0.59 48.00 -15.50
N GLY A 630 0.72 47.91 -15.27
CA GLY A 630 1.37 48.43 -14.08
C GLY A 630 1.15 49.95 -13.89
N LYS A 631 1.18 50.72 -14.98
CA LYS A 631 0.87 52.16 -14.97
C LYS A 631 -0.62 52.43 -14.71
N GLN A 632 -1.52 51.69 -15.35
CA GLN A 632 -2.97 51.82 -15.19
C GLN A 632 -3.39 51.64 -13.73
N TYR A 633 -2.88 50.59 -13.07
CA TYR A 633 -3.13 50.31 -11.66
C TYR A 633 -2.15 51.04 -10.72
N LYS A 634 -1.34 51.99 -11.21
CA LYS A 634 -0.41 52.81 -10.41
C LYS A 634 0.46 51.98 -9.44
N ILE A 635 1.02 50.87 -9.92
CA ILE A 635 1.83 49.96 -9.11
C ILE A 635 3.19 50.61 -8.85
N SER A 636 3.45 50.98 -7.58
CA SER A 636 4.69 51.63 -7.15
C SER A 636 5.64 50.71 -6.36
N ARG A 637 5.13 49.56 -5.88
CA ARG A 637 5.88 48.60 -5.06
C ARG A 637 5.57 47.18 -5.51
N LEU A 638 6.55 46.29 -5.41
CA LEU A 638 6.41 44.87 -5.68
C LEU A 638 6.78 44.05 -4.43
N PRO A 639 6.17 42.87 -4.21
CA PRO A 639 4.98 42.37 -4.91
C PRO A 639 3.73 43.19 -4.54
N THR A 640 2.75 43.29 -5.45
CA THR A 640 1.45 43.92 -5.14
C THR A 640 0.33 43.09 -5.77
N SER A 641 -0.71 42.77 -5.01
CA SER A 641 -1.91 42.11 -5.55
C SER A 641 -3.09 43.08 -5.56
N VAL A 642 -3.81 43.17 -6.66
CA VAL A 642 -4.97 44.05 -6.85
C VAL A 642 -6.19 43.20 -7.18
N LEU A 643 -7.22 43.27 -6.35
CA LEU A 643 -8.50 42.61 -6.57
C LEU A 643 -9.39 43.52 -7.40
N VAL A 644 -9.77 43.04 -8.58
CA VAL A 644 -10.59 43.74 -9.56
C VAL A 644 -11.92 43.01 -9.70
N VAL A 645 -13.03 43.75 -9.68
CA VAL A 645 -14.38 43.22 -9.89
C VAL A 645 -15.02 44.04 -11.00
N ASN A 646 -15.35 43.39 -12.12
CA ASN A 646 -15.90 44.01 -13.33
C ASN A 646 -15.06 45.21 -13.81
N GLY A 647 -13.75 45.00 -13.94
CA GLY A 647 -12.80 46.03 -14.37
C GLY A 647 -12.51 47.16 -13.36
N LYS A 648 -13.16 47.17 -12.18
CA LYS A 648 -12.92 48.17 -11.13
C LYS A 648 -12.12 47.59 -9.97
N GLU A 649 -11.07 48.29 -9.55
CA GLU A 649 -10.31 47.94 -8.36
C GLU A 649 -11.18 48.05 -7.09
N VAL A 650 -11.29 46.96 -6.34
CA VAL A 650 -12.03 46.89 -5.07
C VAL A 650 -11.09 46.90 -3.87
N LYS A 651 -9.96 46.19 -3.97
CA LYS A 651 -9.01 46.07 -2.86
C LYS A 651 -7.58 45.89 -3.38
N ARG A 652 -6.61 46.41 -2.64
CA ARG A 652 -5.18 46.33 -2.97
C ARG A 652 -4.37 45.85 -1.77
N PHE A 653 -3.41 44.99 -2.06
CA PHE A 653 -2.42 44.47 -1.11
C PHE A 653 -1.04 44.92 -1.58
N ALA A 654 -0.53 45.99 -1.01
CA ALA A 654 0.80 46.52 -1.33
C ALA A 654 1.85 45.82 -0.46
N GLY A 655 2.59 44.87 -1.05
CA GLY A 655 3.52 44.00 -0.34
C GLY A 655 3.09 42.52 -0.33
N PRO A 656 3.84 41.66 0.37
CA PRO A 656 3.48 40.26 0.53
C PRO A 656 2.16 40.14 1.32
N ALA A 657 1.24 39.33 0.80
CA ALA A 657 -0.05 39.02 1.43
C ALA A 657 -0.15 37.52 1.65
N SER A 658 -0.72 37.11 2.79
CA SER A 658 -0.87 35.68 3.06
C SER A 658 -1.92 35.04 2.15
N GLU A 659 -1.74 33.75 1.83
CA GLU A 659 -2.70 32.99 1.02
C GLU A 659 -4.12 33.06 1.61
N LEU A 660 -4.23 32.98 2.94
CA LEU A 660 -5.50 33.01 3.66
C LEU A 660 -6.20 34.37 3.53
N GLU A 661 -5.47 35.48 3.56
CA GLU A 661 -6.05 36.82 3.37
C GLU A 661 -6.58 37.03 1.95
N LEU A 662 -5.83 36.55 0.96
CA LEU A 662 -6.24 36.61 -0.45
C LEU A 662 -7.49 35.75 -0.70
N LYS A 663 -7.52 34.51 -0.19
CA LYS A 663 -8.70 33.62 -0.25
C LYS A 663 -9.93 34.25 0.41
N ARG A 664 -9.75 34.84 1.60
CA ARG A 664 -10.84 35.50 2.33
C ARG A 664 -11.46 36.62 1.51
N CYS A 665 -10.63 37.50 0.93
CA CYS A 665 -11.14 38.61 0.12
C CYS A 665 -11.82 38.14 -1.18
N LEU A 666 -11.27 37.11 -1.84
CA LEU A 666 -11.90 36.54 -3.03
C LEU A 666 -13.27 35.92 -2.73
N ASN A 667 -13.40 35.20 -1.61
CA ASN A 667 -14.66 34.61 -1.18
C ASN A 667 -15.68 35.66 -0.73
N GLU A 668 -15.25 36.68 0.04
CA GLU A 668 -16.10 37.81 0.43
C GLU A 668 -16.72 38.49 -0.79
N GLN A 669 -15.95 38.74 -1.86
CA GLN A 669 -16.48 39.34 -3.08
C GLN A 669 -17.40 38.38 -3.86
N ARG A 670 -17.08 37.09 -3.86
CA ARG A 670 -17.93 36.06 -4.51
C ARG A 670 -19.29 35.97 -3.82
N ASP A 671 -19.33 36.05 -2.50
CA ASP A 671 -20.55 36.01 -1.72
C ASP A 671 -21.33 37.33 -1.82
N ALA A 672 -20.66 38.47 -1.82
CA ALA A 672 -21.30 39.77 -2.07
C ALA A 672 -22.01 39.78 -3.43
N ARG A 673 -21.38 39.24 -4.48
CA ARG A 673 -21.99 39.13 -5.81
C ARG A 673 -23.23 38.22 -5.81
N ARG A 674 -23.20 37.13 -5.03
CA ARG A 674 -24.35 36.23 -4.85
C ARG A 674 -25.52 36.93 -4.17
N GLN A 675 -25.24 37.81 -3.19
CA GLN A 675 -26.27 38.57 -2.48
C GLN A 675 -26.87 39.70 -3.32
N THR A 676 -26.08 40.32 -4.21
CA THR A 676 -26.56 41.41 -5.08
C THR A 676 -27.21 40.94 -6.38
N SER A 677 -27.20 39.63 -6.67
CA SER A 677 -27.91 39.08 -7.82
C SER A 677 -29.40 39.00 -7.47
N PRO A 678 -30.29 39.74 -8.17
CA PRO A 678 -31.72 39.71 -7.88
C PRO A 678 -32.26 38.31 -8.17
N THR A 679 -32.49 37.52 -7.12
CA THR A 679 -33.12 36.20 -7.21
C THR A 679 -34.63 36.41 -7.44
N PRO A 680 -35.25 35.79 -8.46
CA PRO A 680 -36.70 35.79 -8.63
C PRO A 680 -37.36 35.06 -7.46
N GLU A 681 -38.34 35.73 -6.88
CA GLU A 681 -39.10 35.36 -5.69
C GLU A 681 -39.77 33.98 -5.84
N VAL A 682 -39.32 33.00 -5.04
CA VAL A 682 -40.05 31.74 -4.81
C VAL A 682 -40.07 31.42 -3.32
N THR A 683 -41.29 31.22 -2.83
CA THR A 683 -41.76 31.25 -1.45
C THR A 683 -41.64 29.89 -0.72
N SER A 684 -41.10 29.90 0.51
CA SER A 684 -41.28 28.95 1.65
C SER A 684 -40.89 27.47 1.49
N ALA A 685 -40.35 26.72 2.47
CA ALA A 685 -40.54 26.69 3.94
C ALA A 685 -39.32 26.05 4.69
N PRO A 686 -39.22 26.15 6.04
CA PRO A 686 -38.00 25.85 6.81
C PRO A 686 -37.93 24.42 7.35
N GLN A 687 -36.74 23.79 7.29
CA GLN A 687 -36.40 22.59 8.06
C GLN A 687 -35.52 22.93 9.29
N PRO A 688 -35.64 22.16 10.40
CA PRO A 688 -34.94 22.43 11.64
C PRO A 688 -33.46 22.03 11.54
N LYS A 689 -32.56 23.00 11.76
CA LYS A 689 -31.13 22.73 11.97
C LYS A 689 -30.93 22.31 13.43
N LEU A 690 -30.68 21.02 13.65
CA LEU A 690 -30.30 20.49 14.96
C LEU A 690 -28.91 19.84 14.87
N GLY A 691 -27.93 20.50 15.50
CA GLY A 691 -26.62 19.99 15.93
C GLY A 691 -25.83 19.11 14.95
N SER A 692 -25.06 19.73 14.05
CA SER A 692 -24.04 19.02 13.26
C SER A 692 -22.82 18.71 14.14
N ASP A 693 -22.72 17.45 14.57
CA ASP A 693 -21.45 16.82 14.92
C ASP A 693 -20.49 16.99 13.72
N PRO A 694 -19.25 17.48 13.85
CA PRO A 694 -18.31 17.69 12.73
C PRO A 694 -17.81 16.38 12.06
N ARG A 695 -18.52 15.28 12.24
CA ARG A 695 -18.25 14.00 11.61
C ARG A 695 -18.52 14.08 10.10
N ILE A 696 -17.70 13.36 9.36
CA ILE A 696 -17.58 13.26 7.90
C ILE A 696 -18.88 13.67 7.18
N GLN A 697 -18.89 14.85 6.55
CA GLN A 697 -19.96 15.21 5.63
C GLN A 697 -19.76 14.41 4.34
N TRP A 698 -20.58 13.39 4.15
CA TRP A 698 -20.61 12.62 2.91
C TRP A 698 -21.10 13.51 1.75
N PRO A 699 -20.44 13.44 0.57
CA PRO A 699 -20.95 14.13 -0.61
C PRO A 699 -22.37 13.67 -0.92
N GLN A 700 -23.19 14.54 -1.51
CA GLN A 700 -24.54 14.13 -1.88
C GLN A 700 -24.44 13.10 -3.03
N PRO A 701 -25.17 11.96 -2.96
CA PRO A 701 -25.15 10.94 -4.02
C PRO A 701 -25.43 11.52 -5.42
N THR A 702 -26.29 12.54 -5.49
CA THR A 702 -26.64 13.26 -6.72
C THR A 702 -25.48 14.04 -7.33
N GLU A 703 -24.57 14.58 -6.50
CA GLU A 703 -23.39 15.29 -6.96
C GLU A 703 -22.38 14.32 -7.57
N ILE A 704 -22.17 13.16 -6.93
CA ILE A 704 -21.27 12.12 -7.44
C ILE A 704 -21.81 11.53 -8.75
N ALA A 705 -23.11 11.20 -8.80
CA ALA A 705 -23.74 10.72 -10.03
C ALA A 705 -23.58 11.74 -11.17
N LYS A 706 -23.78 13.03 -10.89
CA LYS A 706 -23.59 14.11 -11.86
C LYS A 706 -22.13 14.20 -12.35
N GLU A 707 -21.16 14.07 -11.45
CA GLU A 707 -19.74 14.08 -11.79
C GLU A 707 -19.37 12.88 -12.67
N LEU A 708 -19.80 11.67 -12.28
CA LEU A 708 -19.59 10.45 -13.07
C LEU A 708 -20.22 10.56 -14.47
N ARG A 709 -21.44 11.08 -14.59
CA ARG A 709 -22.09 11.34 -15.90
C ARG A 709 -21.32 12.35 -16.73
N ASN A 710 -20.77 13.40 -16.13
CA ASN A 710 -19.97 14.38 -16.85
C ASN A 710 -18.69 13.75 -17.40
N MET A 711 -18.00 12.93 -16.59
CA MET A 711 -16.79 12.22 -17.02
C MET A 711 -17.10 11.21 -18.12
N GLN A 712 -18.13 10.37 -17.95
CA GLN A 712 -18.59 9.44 -18.97
C GLN A 712 -18.97 10.18 -20.27
N GLY A 713 -19.77 11.24 -20.17
CA GLY A 713 -20.22 12.03 -21.31
C GLY A 713 -19.07 12.70 -22.08
N SER A 714 -18.02 13.12 -21.37
CA SER A 714 -16.80 13.63 -22.01
C SER A 714 -16.09 12.53 -22.82
N THR A 715 -15.91 11.35 -22.24
CA THR A 715 -15.29 10.18 -22.90
C THR A 715 -16.09 9.75 -24.12
N THR A 716 -17.42 9.63 -24.00
CA THR A 716 -18.30 9.29 -25.13
C THR A 716 -18.24 10.31 -26.26
N ARG A 717 -18.12 11.61 -25.93
CA ARG A 717 -17.98 12.67 -26.95
C ARG A 717 -16.70 12.49 -27.76
N TYR A 718 -15.57 12.20 -27.12
CA TYR A 718 -14.30 11.96 -27.82
C TYR A 718 -14.32 10.65 -28.62
N ILE A 719 -14.97 9.60 -28.11
CA ILE A 719 -15.19 8.36 -28.88
C ILE A 719 -15.94 8.66 -30.18
N ARG A 720 -17.03 9.46 -30.12
CA ARG A 720 -17.76 9.89 -31.33
C ARG A 720 -16.90 10.76 -32.25
N GLN A 721 -16.09 11.66 -31.71
CA GLN A 721 -15.16 12.47 -32.50
C GLN A 721 -14.12 11.62 -33.23
N SER A 722 -13.74 10.45 -32.69
CA SER A 722 -12.81 9.51 -33.34
C SER A 722 -13.38 8.83 -34.58
N GLU A 723 -14.71 8.78 -34.76
CA GLU A 723 -15.33 8.10 -35.90
C GLU A 723 -15.01 8.77 -37.24
N ARG A 724 -14.90 10.10 -37.26
CA ARG A 724 -14.53 10.86 -38.46
C ARG A 724 -13.12 10.51 -38.96
N PRO A 725 -12.04 10.69 -38.17
CA PRO A 725 -10.70 10.34 -38.62
C PRO A 725 -10.54 8.83 -38.85
N LYS A 726 -11.28 7.95 -38.16
CA LYS A 726 -11.33 6.52 -38.51
C LYS A 726 -11.86 6.30 -39.93
N LYS A 727 -12.96 6.96 -40.29
CA LYS A 727 -13.50 6.91 -41.66
C LYS A 727 -12.50 7.50 -42.66
N ASP A 728 -11.89 8.63 -42.34
CA ASP A 728 -10.90 9.28 -43.20
C ASP A 728 -9.68 8.37 -43.43
N VAL A 729 -9.16 7.71 -42.39
CA VAL A 729 -8.05 6.73 -42.55
C VAL A 729 -8.47 5.58 -43.48
N VAL A 730 -9.70 5.08 -43.36
CA VAL A 730 -10.23 4.04 -44.26
C VAL A 730 -10.38 4.55 -45.69
N THR A 731 -10.88 5.77 -45.88
CA THR A 731 -11.00 6.39 -47.21
C THR A 731 -9.62 6.60 -47.83
N TRP A 732 -8.71 7.32 -47.16
CA TRP A 732 -7.39 7.68 -47.70
C TRP A 732 -6.42 6.51 -47.83
N SER A 733 -6.69 5.36 -47.20
CA SER A 733 -5.91 4.13 -47.39
C SER A 733 -6.21 3.40 -48.70
N GLN A 734 -7.29 3.76 -49.41
CA GLN A 734 -7.61 3.18 -50.70
C GLN A 734 -6.59 3.57 -51.79
N PRO A 735 -6.46 2.76 -52.87
CA PRO A 735 -5.63 3.10 -54.02
C PRO A 735 -6.02 4.43 -54.67
N LEU A 736 -5.03 5.16 -55.19
CA LEU A 736 -5.20 6.49 -55.78
C LEU A 736 -6.24 6.50 -56.91
N GLU A 737 -6.24 5.47 -57.77
CA GLU A 737 -7.15 5.34 -58.90
C GLU A 737 -8.61 5.28 -58.43
N LYS A 738 -8.85 4.59 -57.30
CA LYS A 738 -10.18 4.43 -56.72
C LYS A 738 -10.68 5.76 -56.15
N LEU A 739 -9.84 6.49 -55.41
CA LEU A 739 -10.17 7.82 -54.87
C LEU A 739 -10.47 8.85 -55.96
N ILE A 740 -9.76 8.80 -57.10
CA ILE A 740 -10.05 9.65 -58.25
C ILE A 740 -11.40 9.25 -58.89
N SER A 741 -11.69 7.95 -58.99
CA SER A 741 -12.96 7.47 -59.56
C SER A 741 -14.18 7.78 -58.69
N GLU A 742 -14.02 7.81 -57.37
CA GLU A 742 -15.07 8.13 -56.40
C GLU A 742 -15.26 9.65 -56.21
N GLY A 743 -14.38 10.48 -56.77
CA GLY A 743 -14.44 11.94 -56.69
C GLY A 743 -13.86 12.55 -55.41
N ASP A 744 -13.21 11.73 -54.56
CA ASP A 744 -12.54 12.18 -53.34
C ASP A 744 -11.20 12.91 -53.63
N LEU A 745 -10.63 12.71 -54.82
CA LEU A 745 -9.45 13.43 -55.33
C LEU A 745 -9.69 13.96 -56.74
N GLU A 746 -9.15 15.15 -57.03
CA GLU A 746 -9.22 15.72 -58.37
C GLU A 746 -8.36 14.92 -59.37
N PRO A 747 -8.80 14.80 -60.63
CA PRO A 747 -7.99 14.22 -61.71
C PRO A 747 -6.63 14.93 -61.82
N GLY A 748 -5.54 14.15 -61.77
CA GLY A 748 -4.17 14.68 -61.73
C GLY A 748 -3.58 14.87 -60.32
N SER A 749 -4.31 14.49 -59.27
CA SER A 749 -3.76 14.39 -57.91
C SER A 749 -2.62 13.38 -57.84
N THR A 750 -1.56 13.72 -57.12
CA THR A 750 -0.38 12.86 -56.95
C THR A 750 -0.52 11.96 -55.74
N GLU A 751 0.22 10.85 -55.76
CA GLU A 751 0.34 9.93 -54.62
C GLU A 751 0.82 10.64 -53.34
N GLU A 752 1.66 11.67 -53.48
CA GLU A 752 2.12 12.51 -52.37
C GLU A 752 0.98 13.27 -51.69
N LYS A 753 0.00 13.78 -52.46
CA LYS A 753 -1.20 14.42 -51.89
C LYS A 753 -2.07 13.42 -51.13
N ARG A 754 -2.26 12.22 -51.67
CA ARG A 754 -2.98 11.11 -50.98
C ARG A 754 -2.29 10.76 -49.67
N GLN A 755 -0.97 10.55 -49.70
CA GLN A 755 -0.19 10.21 -48.51
C GLN A 755 -0.23 11.33 -47.46
N THR A 756 -0.20 12.59 -47.87
CA THR A 756 -0.34 13.74 -46.96
C THR A 756 -1.70 13.73 -46.24
N LYS A 757 -2.79 13.43 -46.96
CA LYS A 757 -4.14 13.30 -46.37
C LYS A 757 -4.24 12.11 -45.42
N LEU A 758 -3.66 10.96 -45.80
CA LEU A 758 -3.61 9.77 -44.96
C LEU A 758 -2.85 10.02 -43.66
N ASN A 759 -1.66 10.63 -43.74
CA ASN A 759 -0.86 10.99 -42.56
C ASN A 759 -1.63 11.97 -41.66
N ALA A 760 -2.27 12.99 -42.22
CA ALA A 760 -3.07 13.94 -41.43
C ALA A 760 -4.27 13.26 -40.73
N ALA A 761 -4.93 12.31 -41.37
CA ALA A 761 -6.01 11.52 -40.77
C ALA A 761 -5.49 10.60 -39.65
N GLN A 762 -4.32 9.98 -39.84
CA GLN A 762 -3.65 9.15 -38.83
C GLN A 762 -3.21 9.98 -37.61
N ASP A 763 -2.64 11.17 -37.83
CA ASP A 763 -2.25 12.09 -36.77
C ASP A 763 -3.46 12.58 -35.96
N ALA A 764 -4.55 12.95 -36.64
CA ALA A 764 -5.80 13.34 -35.99
C ALA A 764 -6.40 12.18 -35.16
N LEU A 765 -6.36 10.95 -35.70
CA LEU A 765 -6.81 9.76 -34.97
C LEU A 765 -5.94 9.49 -33.73
N SER A 766 -4.62 9.62 -33.85
CA SER A 766 -3.68 9.45 -32.74
C SER A 766 -3.92 10.47 -31.63
N GLN A 767 -4.11 11.75 -31.98
CA GLN A 767 -4.44 12.82 -31.01
C GLN A 767 -5.76 12.53 -30.29
N ILE A 768 -6.80 12.14 -31.01
CA ILE A 768 -8.10 11.81 -30.39
C ILE A 768 -8.01 10.57 -29.52
N ASN A 769 -7.28 9.53 -29.92
CA ASN A 769 -7.09 8.32 -29.10
C ASN A 769 -6.31 8.64 -27.81
N SER A 770 -5.35 9.56 -27.85
CA SER A 770 -4.68 10.06 -26.64
C SER A 770 -5.67 10.76 -25.69
N LEU A 771 -6.55 11.61 -26.22
CA LEU A 771 -7.58 12.29 -25.41
C LEU A 771 -8.62 11.30 -24.85
N ILE A 772 -9.04 10.30 -25.63
CA ILE A 772 -9.93 9.23 -25.15
C ILE A 772 -9.26 8.49 -23.98
N SER A 773 -7.98 8.17 -24.10
CA SER A 773 -7.24 7.46 -23.06
C SER A 773 -7.10 8.29 -21.78
N GLU A 774 -6.88 9.60 -21.91
CA GLU A 774 -6.87 10.54 -20.78
C GLU A 774 -8.25 10.61 -20.10
N LYS A 775 -9.32 10.85 -20.86
CA LYS A 775 -10.68 10.96 -20.29
C LYS A 775 -11.23 9.66 -19.74
N LYS A 776 -10.85 8.53 -20.33
CA LYS A 776 -11.11 7.22 -19.75
C LYS A 776 -10.42 7.06 -18.39
N ARG A 777 -9.16 7.50 -18.25
CA ARG A 777 -8.44 7.45 -16.97
C ARG A 777 -9.09 8.35 -15.93
N ASP A 778 -9.50 9.56 -16.30
CA ASP A 778 -10.24 10.47 -15.41
C ASP A 778 -11.53 9.81 -14.91
N TRP A 779 -12.28 9.16 -15.81
CA TRP A 779 -13.50 8.43 -15.46
C TRP A 779 -13.23 7.20 -14.58
N ASP A 780 -12.22 6.38 -14.90
CA ASP A 780 -11.79 5.23 -14.08
C ASP A 780 -11.42 5.67 -12.66
N TYR A 781 -10.72 6.80 -12.54
CA TYR A 781 -10.36 7.39 -11.25
C TYR A 781 -11.59 7.84 -10.47
N GLY A 782 -12.51 8.58 -11.10
CA GLY A 782 -13.77 9.00 -10.48
C GLY A 782 -14.63 7.82 -10.02
N TRP A 783 -14.71 6.76 -10.82
CA TRP A 783 -15.41 5.53 -10.45
C TRP A 783 -14.75 4.82 -9.27
N SER A 784 -13.42 4.73 -9.24
CA SER A 784 -12.67 4.16 -8.13
C SER A 784 -12.86 4.95 -6.82
N ALA A 785 -12.91 6.28 -6.90
CA ALA A 785 -13.21 7.14 -5.76
C ALA A 785 -14.63 6.87 -5.21
N TYR A 786 -15.63 6.76 -6.09
CA TYR A 786 -16.99 6.37 -5.72
C TYR A 786 -17.04 5.01 -5.02
N GLN A 787 -16.36 3.99 -5.55
CA GLN A 787 -16.30 2.65 -4.94
C GLN A 787 -15.64 2.68 -3.55
N THR A 788 -14.62 3.51 -3.37
CA THR A 788 -13.96 3.71 -2.08
C THR A 788 -14.92 4.35 -1.06
N GLN A 789 -15.68 5.37 -1.47
CA GLN A 789 -16.70 5.98 -0.61
C GLN A 789 -17.81 4.99 -0.22
N LEU A 790 -18.25 4.16 -1.17
CA LEU A 790 -19.24 3.10 -0.90
C LEU A 790 -18.70 2.08 0.12
N GLN A 791 -17.42 1.72 0.06
CA GLN A 791 -16.79 0.84 1.05
C GLN A 791 -16.71 1.50 2.44
N LEU A 792 -16.35 2.77 2.52
CA LEU A 792 -16.32 3.49 3.80
C LEU A 792 -17.72 3.62 4.42
N LEU A 793 -18.76 3.85 3.61
CA LEU A 793 -20.15 3.84 4.09
C LEU A 793 -20.60 2.48 4.61
N ARG A 794 -20.16 1.37 3.99
CA ARG A 794 -20.41 0.02 4.52
C ARG A 794 -19.75 -0.20 5.87
N LEU A 795 -18.55 0.35 6.08
CA LEU A 795 -17.86 0.30 7.37
C LEU A 795 -18.57 1.14 8.43
N ASP A 796 -19.02 2.36 8.10
CA ASP A 796 -19.80 3.21 9.01
C ASP A 796 -21.10 2.50 9.43
N VAL A 797 -21.85 1.90 8.49
CA VAL A 797 -23.05 1.10 8.83
C VAL A 797 -22.71 -0.07 9.77
N ALA A 798 -21.60 -0.77 9.54
CA ALA A 798 -21.17 -1.86 10.42
C ALA A 798 -20.80 -1.36 11.82
N GLU A 799 -20.09 -0.23 11.92
CA GLU A 799 -19.75 0.42 13.18
C GLU A 799 -21.01 0.84 13.95
N ARG A 800 -21.97 1.51 13.30
CA ARG A 800 -23.26 1.88 13.91
C ARG A 800 -24.09 0.68 14.35
N SER A 801 -24.02 -0.42 13.62
CA SER A 801 -24.69 -1.67 13.99
C SER A 801 -24.09 -2.25 15.28
N ASN A 802 -22.76 -2.17 15.42
CA ASN A 802 -22.06 -2.57 16.65
C ASN A 802 -22.39 -1.63 17.82
N GLU A 803 -22.41 -0.31 17.61
CA GLU A 803 -22.80 0.68 18.63
C GLU A 803 -24.23 0.42 19.14
N LYS A 804 -25.17 0.16 18.23
CA LYS A 804 -26.54 -0.23 18.60
C LYS A 804 -26.56 -1.52 19.42
N SER A 805 -25.83 -2.54 18.99
CA SER A 805 -25.77 -3.83 19.70
C SER A 805 -25.21 -3.68 21.12
N LEU A 806 -24.23 -2.77 21.31
CA LEU A 806 -23.67 -2.45 22.61
C LEU A 806 -24.68 -1.70 23.48
N ALA A 807 -25.41 -0.73 22.93
CA ALA A 807 -26.47 -0.02 23.64
C ALA A 807 -27.64 -0.94 24.03
N ASP A 808 -28.03 -1.87 23.15
CA ASP A 808 -29.02 -2.92 23.42
C ASP A 808 -28.58 -3.80 24.61
N LEU A 809 -27.30 -4.19 24.64
CA LEU A 809 -26.73 -5.01 25.70
C LEU A 809 -26.61 -4.26 27.03
N GLU A 810 -26.22 -2.98 27.01
CA GLU A 810 -26.16 -2.13 28.19
C GLU A 810 -27.55 -1.93 28.82
N LEU A 811 -28.56 -1.67 27.99
CA LEU A 811 -29.94 -1.57 28.47
C LEU A 811 -30.39 -2.89 29.09
N LYS A 812 -30.13 -4.02 28.42
CA LYS A 812 -30.48 -5.35 28.92
C LYS A 812 -29.83 -5.62 30.29
N LEU A 813 -28.52 -5.41 30.42
CA LEU A 813 -27.81 -5.60 31.68
C LEU A 813 -28.36 -4.73 32.81
N ARG A 814 -28.68 -3.45 32.54
CA ARG A 814 -29.26 -2.55 33.55
C ARG A 814 -30.66 -3.00 33.97
N THR A 815 -31.48 -3.44 33.02
CA THR A 815 -32.83 -3.94 33.34
C THR A 815 -32.80 -5.24 34.15
N GLU A 816 -31.95 -6.20 33.78
CA GLU A 816 -31.79 -7.48 34.50
C GLU A 816 -31.21 -7.29 35.90
N ALA A 817 -30.23 -6.40 36.05
CA ALA A 817 -29.66 -6.06 37.35
C ALA A 817 -30.70 -5.40 38.28
N ASN A 818 -31.55 -4.51 37.75
CA ASN A 818 -32.59 -3.86 38.53
C ASN A 818 -33.75 -4.81 38.91
N VAL A 819 -33.95 -5.89 38.16
CA VAL A 819 -34.87 -6.99 38.52
C VAL A 819 -34.27 -7.86 39.64
N THR A 820 -32.96 -8.15 39.55
CA THR A 820 -32.25 -9.02 40.51
C THR A 820 -32.05 -8.32 41.85
N VAL A 821 -31.69 -7.04 41.82
CA VAL A 821 -31.47 -6.20 43.00
C VAL A 821 -32.30 -4.93 42.82
N PRO A 822 -33.53 -4.88 43.39
CA PRO A 822 -34.39 -3.71 43.27
C PRO A 822 -33.68 -2.43 43.74
N GLY A 823 -33.53 -1.47 42.83
CA GLY A 823 -32.85 -0.20 43.09
C GLY A 823 -31.35 -0.19 42.78
N ALA A 824 -30.80 -1.23 42.14
CA ALA A 824 -29.41 -1.25 41.67
C ALA A 824 -29.10 -0.12 40.67
N PHE A 825 -30.11 0.31 39.90
CA PHE A 825 -30.02 1.45 39.01
C PHE A 825 -31.19 2.40 39.22
N THR A 826 -30.93 3.69 39.17
CA THR A 826 -31.96 4.72 39.25
C THR A 826 -32.81 4.74 37.97
N PRO A 827 -34.10 5.13 38.04
CA PRO A 827 -34.93 5.30 36.85
C PRO A 827 -34.34 6.27 35.80
N SER A 828 -33.52 7.24 36.22
CA SER A 828 -32.76 8.11 35.31
C SER A 828 -31.70 7.37 34.52
N GLU A 829 -30.98 6.43 35.12
CA GLU A 829 -29.92 5.66 34.44
C GLU A 829 -30.50 4.68 33.42
N ILE A 830 -31.68 4.12 33.69
CA ILE A 830 -32.41 3.28 32.73
C ILE A 830 -32.88 4.14 31.55
N ARG A 831 -33.52 5.30 31.80
CA ARG A 831 -33.93 6.23 30.73
C ARG A 831 -32.76 6.74 29.89
N ASN A 832 -31.60 6.95 30.50
CA ASN A 832 -30.39 7.33 29.76
C ASN A 832 -29.90 6.21 28.84
N ALA A 833 -29.95 4.94 29.29
CA ALA A 833 -29.61 3.80 28.46
C ALA A 833 -30.62 3.60 27.31
N GLU A 834 -31.91 3.77 27.57
CA GLU A 834 -32.96 3.79 26.54
C GLU A 834 -32.72 4.91 25.51
N ALA A 835 -32.35 6.11 25.97
CA ALA A 835 -32.03 7.23 25.09
C ALA A 835 -30.77 6.98 24.25
N MET A 836 -29.75 6.31 24.79
CA MET A 836 -28.57 5.89 24.03
C MET A 836 -28.93 4.84 22.97
N GLN A 837 -29.73 3.83 23.34
CA GLN A 837 -30.23 2.82 22.42
C GLN A 837 -30.99 3.45 21.25
N GLU A 838 -31.92 4.37 21.54
CA GLU A 838 -32.72 5.05 20.53
C GLU A 838 -31.86 5.94 19.63
N LYS A 839 -30.88 6.64 20.21
CA LYS A 839 -29.92 7.43 19.44
C LYS A 839 -29.13 6.55 18.46
N SER A 840 -28.54 5.45 18.92
CA SER A 840 -27.78 4.53 18.05
C SER A 840 -28.66 3.89 16.98
N ARG A 841 -29.93 3.61 17.28
CA ARG A 841 -30.92 3.14 16.30
C ARG A 841 -31.17 4.16 15.19
N ILE A 842 -31.38 5.43 15.54
CA ILE A 842 -31.59 6.52 14.56
C ILE A 842 -30.33 6.74 13.71
N GLU A 843 -29.14 6.69 14.32
CA GLU A 843 -27.87 6.85 13.59
C GLU A 843 -27.62 5.71 12.61
N LEU A 844 -27.87 4.46 13.01
CA LEU A 844 -27.82 3.31 12.11
C LEU A 844 -28.79 3.48 10.93
N GLN A 845 -30.05 3.85 11.19
CA GLN A 845 -31.04 4.07 10.13
C GLN A 845 -30.61 5.16 9.14
N ARG A 846 -29.97 6.24 9.62
CA ARG A 846 -29.43 7.28 8.75
C ARG A 846 -28.29 6.77 7.88
N ALA A 847 -27.34 6.03 8.46
CA ALA A 847 -26.23 5.45 7.73
C ALA A 847 -26.71 4.45 6.66
N GLU A 848 -27.69 3.59 7.00
CA GLU A 848 -28.32 2.65 6.07
C GLU A 848 -29.03 3.36 4.91
N GLN A 849 -29.73 4.46 5.18
CA GLN A 849 -30.37 5.29 4.14
C GLN A 849 -29.33 5.90 3.19
N VAL A 850 -28.22 6.42 3.70
CA VAL A 850 -27.13 6.97 2.87
C VAL A 850 -26.51 5.86 2.03
N LEU A 851 -26.20 4.70 2.62
CA LEU A 851 -25.66 3.55 1.90
C LEU A 851 -26.61 3.09 0.77
N LYS A 852 -27.92 3.08 1.03
CA LYS A 852 -28.93 2.75 0.03
C LYS A 852 -28.92 3.74 -1.14
N LEU A 853 -28.84 5.04 -0.86
CA LEU A 853 -28.78 6.05 -1.93
C LEU A 853 -27.54 5.91 -2.81
N TYR A 854 -26.40 5.53 -2.24
CA TYR A 854 -25.20 5.23 -3.03
C TYR A 854 -25.38 3.94 -3.84
N ALA A 855 -25.81 2.84 -3.22
CA ALA A 855 -26.04 1.58 -3.91
C ALA A 855 -27.07 1.70 -5.07
N ASP A 856 -28.06 2.58 -4.92
CA ASP A 856 -29.04 2.89 -5.97
C ASP A 856 -28.38 3.47 -7.23
N ILE A 857 -27.24 4.17 -7.15
CA ILE A 857 -26.51 4.68 -8.32
C ILE A 857 -26.00 3.49 -9.16
N GLU A 858 -25.39 2.50 -8.50
CA GLU A 858 -24.87 1.31 -9.17
C GLU A 858 -25.99 0.46 -9.80
N ALA A 859 -27.15 0.40 -9.14
CA ALA A 859 -28.30 -0.36 -9.63
C ALA A 859 -29.08 0.34 -10.74
N LYS A 860 -29.29 1.66 -10.64
CA LYS A 860 -30.10 2.44 -11.59
C LYS A 860 -29.32 2.90 -12.82
N GLU A 861 -28.01 3.10 -12.69
CA GLU A 861 -27.15 3.66 -13.74
C GLU A 861 -25.91 2.77 -13.96
N PRO A 862 -26.11 1.49 -14.35
CA PRO A 862 -25.00 0.57 -14.59
C PRO A 862 -24.04 1.05 -15.69
N GLU A 863 -24.49 1.95 -16.58
CA GLU A 863 -23.67 2.58 -17.61
C GLU A 863 -22.56 3.46 -17.05
N LEU A 864 -22.68 3.96 -15.82
CA LEU A 864 -21.64 4.77 -15.16
C LEU A 864 -20.40 3.95 -14.77
N ASN A 865 -20.52 2.62 -14.77
CA ASN A 865 -19.40 1.74 -14.51
C ASN A 865 -18.53 1.62 -15.78
N PRO A 866 -17.23 1.99 -15.73
CA PRO A 866 -16.33 1.98 -16.87
C PRO A 866 -16.21 0.62 -17.58
N ILE A 867 -16.49 -0.48 -16.87
CA ILE A 867 -16.46 -1.85 -17.42
C ILE A 867 -17.50 -2.02 -18.53
N PHE A 868 -18.63 -1.32 -18.48
CA PHE A 868 -19.72 -1.50 -19.44
C PHE A 868 -19.54 -0.72 -20.74
N VAL A 869 -18.60 0.23 -20.81
CA VAL A 869 -18.24 0.90 -22.07
C VAL A 869 -17.22 0.04 -22.81
N SER A 870 -17.72 -1.05 -23.37
CA SER A 870 -17.07 -1.74 -24.48
C SER A 870 -17.19 -0.86 -25.73
N LEU A 871 -16.04 -0.60 -26.38
CA LEU A 871 -15.93 0.17 -27.62
C LEU A 871 -16.66 -0.48 -28.81
N ASP A 872 -17.12 -1.73 -28.68
CA ASP A 872 -17.64 -2.54 -29.78
C ASP A 872 -19.17 -2.66 -29.83
N LYS A 873 -19.88 -2.13 -28.82
CA LYS A 873 -21.36 -2.11 -28.87
C LYS A 873 -21.84 -1.03 -29.83
N LYS A 874 -22.07 -1.44 -31.09
CA LYS A 874 -22.86 -0.69 -32.09
C LYS A 874 -24.14 -0.18 -31.40
N PRO A 875 -24.45 1.13 -31.41
CA PRO A 875 -25.64 1.63 -30.75
C PRO A 875 -26.87 0.93 -31.32
N ALA A 876 -27.70 0.36 -30.44
CA ALA A 876 -29.00 -0.18 -30.84
C ALA A 876 -29.80 0.97 -31.45
N VAL A 877 -30.04 0.89 -32.76
CA VAL A 877 -30.90 1.83 -33.48
C VAL A 877 -32.32 1.63 -32.93
N ASN A 878 -32.76 2.52 -32.05
CA ASN A 878 -34.17 2.63 -31.70
C ASN A 878 -34.92 3.14 -32.94
N THR A 879 -35.42 2.21 -33.76
CA THR A 879 -36.42 2.49 -34.79
C THR A 879 -37.74 2.79 -34.09
N THR A 880 -37.95 4.04 -33.70
CA THR A 880 -39.29 4.57 -33.47
C THR A 880 -39.82 5.02 -34.82
N THR A 881 -40.67 4.19 -35.42
CA THR A 881 -41.47 4.50 -36.61
C THR A 881 -42.43 5.64 -36.30
N ASP A 882 -42.09 6.85 -36.74
CA ASP A 882 -43.03 7.94 -37.00
C ASP A 882 -43.03 8.21 -38.50
N SER A 883 -44.00 7.63 -39.20
CA SER A 883 -44.39 8.02 -40.56
C SER A 883 -45.90 8.19 -40.58
N ALA A 884 -46.34 9.44 -40.43
CA ALA A 884 -47.66 9.88 -40.84
C ALA A 884 -47.50 11.19 -41.61
N VAL A 885 -47.48 11.09 -42.95
CA VAL A 885 -47.77 12.19 -43.88
C VAL A 885 -48.81 11.65 -44.86
N PRO A 886 -49.89 12.40 -45.15
CA PRO A 886 -51.05 11.88 -45.87
C PRO A 886 -50.86 12.00 -47.38
N THR A 887 -51.23 10.94 -48.11
CA THR A 887 -51.35 10.98 -49.57
C THR A 887 -52.80 10.78 -49.97
N THR A 888 -53.35 11.79 -50.62
CA THR A 888 -54.56 11.77 -51.43
C THR A 888 -54.33 10.98 -52.72
N GLU A 889 -55.21 10.05 -53.06
CA GLU A 889 -55.70 9.64 -54.41
C GLU A 889 -56.26 8.21 -54.32
N SER A 890 -57.59 8.08 -54.39
CA SER A 890 -58.38 7.71 -55.58
C SER A 890 -58.49 6.18 -55.79
N THR A 891 -59.60 5.66 -55.26
CA THR A 891 -60.46 4.59 -55.81
C THR A 891 -59.98 3.78 -57.00
N SER A 892 -59.77 2.48 -56.76
CA SER A 892 -60.27 1.29 -57.48
C SER A 892 -59.33 0.13 -57.11
N GLY A 893 -59.71 -1.11 -56.87
CA GLY A 893 -60.94 -1.88 -56.91
C GLY A 893 -60.52 -3.31 -56.57
N GLU A 894 -61.46 -4.09 -56.05
CA GLU A 894 -61.46 -5.57 -56.00
C GLU A 894 -60.55 -6.34 -55.00
N THR A 895 -61.19 -6.74 -53.87
CA THR A 895 -61.52 -8.11 -53.40
C THR A 895 -60.60 -9.34 -53.69
N PRO A 896 -60.70 -10.43 -52.87
CA PRO A 896 -59.59 -10.87 -52.00
C PRO A 896 -59.24 -12.38 -52.16
N GLU A 897 -58.55 -12.93 -51.14
CA GLU A 897 -58.12 -14.32 -50.88
C GLU A 897 -56.74 -14.67 -51.45
N LYS A 898 -55.71 -15.00 -50.65
CA LYS A 898 -55.64 -15.87 -49.45
C LYS A 898 -54.62 -15.37 -48.42
#